data_AF-A0A316LSW9-F1
#
_entry.id   AF-A0A316LSW9-F1
#
_cell.length_a   1.000
_cell.length_b   1.000
_cell.length_c   1.000
_cell.angle_alpha   90.00
_cell.angle_beta   90.00
_cell.angle_gamma   90.00
#
_symmetry.space_group_name_H-M   'P 1'
#
loop_
_entity.id
_entity.type
_entity.pdbx_description
1 polymer ?
#
loop_
_entity_poly.entity_id
_entity_poly.type
_entity_poly.pdbx_seq_one_letter_code
_entity_poly.pdbx_strand_id
1 'polypeptide(L)'
;MISVESLRLKMKRSQYCHHIKGGIRMKKRQILALLLVCVMMVGLLPVTPASATEASDPLDVVIVFDRSSAMDEDILTCTENHTHSTGALSGCYETRMAVAKRTAKDLITEIIDQNDNAKVAIVTFAKEATVAYHLTSVKTILRSTINVTTKSHKAANIEAGLVTATNYLQENGRAGSRRAIVLVSAGQAKYYNDPLDELTLGTGLLMTSICTEQTLDQAHLTRDFGMSIYSVGIGVNDDSPAEQLLLAAQDQGYYTNASANAASSIAADLAAGDDPFDVAAPGSTWTVGFAKESLLPDGVPFMSYKVEDLPATGLLYSRDILNEDLSFDPDDLPANLKALVLKLNAMQADPNRYPSAMVKTLSSFINRVLPIDPPFSPDSLLANSATFASDLAAFNAQFGAAETALTAGTADVLAAAAARYVEAGSTQEAAEAAAAQNFADFLANGSSADAQLDADYQALLSEINGMELTDYTPEATQYYMAGFELDWSCLGYLDAPYVRAAYIDDNTGRGGIILVSVETIGMARADINRIRDRLAPFIHENGIREVHILSAHNHSTIDTMGIWGPMLEDGKDDAYMEQVMTSICDVSVAAYHARKTGSLYVGTVDAGEQTGYPELLVEDRRYPTVTDNAEIITRFRFAPSDGSNELYIVHFGTHLEALQEANRYISADFLDPFQDYLDTQNNDADFMFFTGAIGGLIRTNRYQTLPSDFTPRNEAHKHWRATQLTGKRTGELVCSITAADEIELAPKLNTVSTVFEAELDNFLLALLAQLNIINTRTYIKDLDTGLRNTHDSIASLQTLGSAAANALTTYLRLLNEGTLDQQEILVQTLIGFADTYYQVVSDNLANIASSEMHYFEFYQKDGDRIKGLILMPGEIFPELVYGGMLEGGTGDYYKDPHNPDAEPIDLLVDIAEATGRDFGDNYEDLIVLGQANDMMGYIVTPNDWLLHPTLPYISQYPQGSWRHHYEETNSAGPDTAYVIADTFRELIGRAN
;
A
#
# COMPACT_ATOMS: atom_id res chain seq x y z
N MET A 1 24.91 -8.01 -35.06
CA MET A 1 25.28 -6.84 -35.88
C MET A 1 24.01 -6.18 -36.39
N ILE A 2 23.58 -5.12 -35.71
CA ILE A 2 22.51 -4.19 -36.12
C ILE A 2 23.16 -2.80 -36.07
N SER A 3 22.90 -1.96 -37.08
CA SER A 3 23.75 -0.80 -37.42
C SER A 3 23.65 0.36 -36.43
N VAL A 4 24.81 1.00 -36.19
CA VAL A 4 25.10 2.10 -35.26
C VAL A 4 24.48 3.45 -35.68
N GLU A 5 23.43 3.43 -36.51
CA GLU A 5 22.86 4.64 -37.15
C GLU A 5 21.49 5.05 -36.60
N SER A 6 20.80 4.19 -35.84
CA SER A 6 19.56 4.55 -35.10
C SER A 6 19.83 5.26 -33.75
N LEU A 7 21.05 5.19 -33.21
CA LEU A 7 21.46 5.83 -31.96
C LEU A 7 22.09 7.24 -32.13
N ARG A 8 22.16 7.77 -33.35
CA ARG A 8 22.86 9.04 -33.65
C ARG A 8 21.97 10.27 -33.86
N LEU A 9 20.69 10.18 -33.51
CA LEU A 9 19.73 11.28 -33.63
C LEU A 9 19.09 11.66 -32.28
N LYS A 10 19.90 11.78 -31.22
CA LYS A 10 19.51 12.54 -30.00
C LYS A 10 20.66 12.94 -29.05
N MET A 11 21.90 13.05 -29.53
CA MET A 11 22.99 13.65 -28.75
C MET A 11 24.02 14.36 -29.65
N LYS A 12 24.01 15.70 -29.62
CA LYS A 12 25.11 16.65 -29.92
C LYS A 12 24.50 18.06 -29.90
N ARG A 13 24.94 19.06 -29.12
CA ARG A 13 26.29 19.39 -28.64
C ARG A 13 26.21 20.30 -27.41
N SER A 14 26.97 19.93 -26.38
CA SER A 14 27.70 20.85 -25.52
C SER A 14 28.92 21.40 -26.28
N GLN A 15 29.06 22.72 -26.29
CA GLN A 15 30.30 23.51 -26.41
C GLN A 15 30.05 24.67 -25.45
N TYR A 16 30.77 24.85 -24.34
CA TYR A 16 32.13 25.38 -24.29
C TYR A 16 32.73 25.10 -22.91
N CYS A 17 33.93 24.51 -22.86
CA CYS A 17 34.89 24.89 -21.83
C CYS A 17 36.32 24.54 -22.27
N HIS A 18 37.15 25.56 -22.50
CA HIS A 18 38.58 25.52 -22.17
C HIS A 18 39.27 26.87 -22.39
N HIS A 19 39.90 27.36 -21.31
CA HIS A 19 41.17 28.12 -21.17
C HIS A 19 41.12 28.72 -19.74
N ILE A 20 41.98 28.45 -18.73
CA ILE A 20 43.46 28.43 -18.66
C ILE A 20 43.92 27.88 -17.28
N LYS A 21 44.93 26.98 -17.31
CA LYS A 21 46.13 26.76 -16.46
C LYS A 21 46.12 26.80 -14.90
N GLY A 22 46.79 25.77 -14.35
CA GLY A 22 48.05 25.96 -13.59
C GLY A 22 48.01 25.67 -12.07
N GLY A 23 48.62 24.55 -11.63
CA GLY A 23 48.63 24.12 -10.22
C GLY A 23 49.58 24.85 -9.28
N ILE A 24 49.66 24.40 -8.02
CA ILE A 24 50.84 24.30 -7.13
C ILE A 24 50.43 23.77 -5.72
N ARG A 25 51.00 22.62 -5.37
CA ARG A 25 51.53 22.12 -4.07
C ARG A 25 50.81 22.41 -2.74
N MET A 26 50.36 21.31 -2.11
CA MET A 26 50.12 21.14 -0.67
C MET A 26 51.34 21.48 0.21
N LYS A 27 51.10 22.07 1.39
CA LYS A 27 52.08 22.24 2.47
C LYS A 27 51.61 21.61 3.80
N LYS A 28 52.39 20.60 4.22
CA LYS A 28 52.69 19.99 5.54
C LYS A 28 52.34 20.71 6.88
N ARG A 29 51.24 21.46 7.02
CA ARG A 29 50.81 22.05 8.32
C ARG A 29 49.45 21.58 8.86
N GLN A 30 48.72 20.73 8.15
CA GLN A 30 47.43 20.18 8.60
C GLN A 30 47.54 18.84 9.33
N ILE A 31 48.71 18.21 9.37
CA ILE A 31 48.93 16.91 10.06
C ILE A 31 49.17 17.07 11.58
N LEU A 32 49.38 18.29 12.09
CA LEU A 32 49.59 18.54 13.52
C LEU A 32 48.33 19.01 14.27
N ALA A 33 47.23 19.28 13.56
CA ALA A 33 45.96 19.72 14.18
C ALA A 33 45.07 18.54 14.61
N LEU A 34 45.24 17.35 14.01
CA LEU A 34 44.47 16.15 14.38
C LEU A 34 44.92 15.47 15.69
N LEU A 35 46.13 15.75 16.17
CA LEU A 35 46.69 15.09 17.36
C LEU A 35 46.35 15.81 18.69
N LEU A 36 45.61 16.92 18.67
CA LEU A 36 45.21 17.65 19.88
C LEU A 36 43.74 17.48 20.27
N VAL A 37 42.91 16.85 19.43
CA VAL A 37 41.47 16.64 19.70
C VAL A 37 41.22 15.35 20.52
N CYS A 38 42.17 14.40 20.53
CA CYS A 38 42.04 13.12 21.25
C CYS A 38 42.26 13.19 22.78
N VAL A 39 42.36 14.37 23.40
CA VAL A 39 42.62 14.51 24.86
C VAL A 39 41.48 15.23 25.61
N MET A 40 40.34 15.53 24.96
CA MET A 40 39.19 16.17 25.63
C MET A 40 37.90 15.33 25.67
N MET A 41 37.99 14.00 25.54
CA MET A 41 36.89 13.09 25.85
C MET A 41 37.24 12.18 27.04
N VAL A 42 37.06 12.71 28.26
CA VAL A 42 36.82 11.90 29.46
C VAL A 42 35.85 12.68 30.34
N GLY A 43 34.60 12.22 30.45
CA GLY A 43 33.63 12.80 31.36
C GLY A 43 32.16 12.46 31.09
N LEU A 44 31.82 11.20 30.79
CA LEU A 44 30.44 10.73 30.97
C LEU A 44 30.28 10.29 32.44
N LEU A 45 29.45 11.01 33.19
CA LEU A 45 28.87 10.55 34.45
C LEU A 45 27.35 10.56 34.31
N PRO A 46 26.63 9.59 34.91
CA PRO A 46 25.18 9.51 34.85
C PRO A 46 24.55 10.58 35.75
N VAL A 47 23.53 11.27 35.26
CA VAL A 47 22.73 12.22 36.06
C VAL A 47 21.46 11.52 36.50
N THR A 48 21.35 11.27 37.80
CA THR A 48 20.08 11.00 38.49
C THR A 48 19.20 12.26 38.53
N PRO A 49 17.86 12.13 38.50
CA PRO A 49 16.97 13.25 38.28
C PRO A 49 16.97 14.21 39.48
N ALA A 50 17.23 15.48 39.21
CA ALA A 50 17.01 16.56 40.16
C ALA A 50 15.58 17.07 39.99
N SER A 51 14.83 17.12 41.08
CA SER A 51 13.55 17.81 41.16
C SER A 51 13.71 19.27 40.72
N ALA A 52 12.93 19.72 39.74
CA ALA A 52 12.88 21.12 39.34
C ALA A 52 11.43 21.56 39.12
N THR A 53 11.14 22.70 39.72
CA THR A 53 9.98 23.58 39.50
C THR A 53 9.63 23.69 38.01
N GLU A 54 8.33 23.59 37.67
CA GLU A 54 7.77 23.71 36.32
C GLU A 54 8.36 24.89 35.54
N ALA A 55 9.36 24.60 34.69
CA ALA A 55 9.83 25.49 33.64
C ALA A 55 9.12 25.05 32.35
N SER A 56 8.71 26.00 31.51
CA SER A 56 8.08 25.67 30.23
C SER A 56 8.99 24.82 29.35
N ASP A 57 8.41 23.86 28.63
CA ASP A 57 9.15 22.94 27.77
C ASP A 57 9.98 23.71 26.72
N PRO A 58 11.22 23.27 26.43
CA PRO A 58 12.04 23.91 25.41
C PRO A 58 11.33 23.89 24.05
N LEU A 59 11.23 25.05 23.41
CA LEU A 59 10.54 25.24 22.13
C LEU A 59 11.44 25.97 21.13
N ASP A 60 11.67 25.39 19.95
CA ASP A 60 12.40 26.01 18.85
C ASP A 60 11.48 26.24 17.64
N VAL A 61 11.31 27.51 17.25
CA VAL A 61 10.41 27.90 16.14
C VAL A 61 11.20 28.55 15.02
N VAL A 62 10.95 28.15 13.77
CA VAL A 62 11.42 28.89 12.59
C VAL A 62 10.26 29.61 11.94
N ILE A 63 10.37 30.95 11.84
CA ILE A 63 9.46 31.72 10.99
C ILE A 63 10.01 31.68 9.57
N VAL A 64 9.25 31.07 8.65
CA VAL A 64 9.58 30.97 7.22
C VAL A 64 8.84 32.09 6.50
N PHE A 65 9.58 33.13 6.15
CA PHE A 65 9.03 34.42 5.74
C PHE A 65 9.15 34.66 4.24
N ASP A 66 8.02 34.73 3.56
CA ASP A 66 7.94 35.01 2.12
C ASP A 66 8.35 36.46 1.83
N ARG A 67 9.35 36.62 0.96
CA ARG A 67 9.77 37.92 0.41
C ARG A 67 9.72 37.95 -1.12
N SER A 68 8.97 37.06 -1.74
CA SER A 68 8.81 36.95 -3.18
C SER A 68 8.11 38.17 -3.80
N SER A 69 8.07 38.20 -5.13
CA SER A 69 7.40 39.26 -5.88
C SER A 69 5.89 39.34 -5.60
N ALA A 70 5.25 38.24 -5.19
CA ALA A 70 3.82 38.23 -4.85
C ALA A 70 3.52 39.09 -3.61
N MET A 71 4.51 39.30 -2.74
CA MET A 71 4.39 40.09 -1.53
C MET A 71 4.34 41.61 -1.80
N ASP A 72 4.54 42.04 -3.04
CA ASP A 72 4.46 43.45 -3.45
C ASP A 72 3.05 43.87 -3.92
N GLU A 73 2.12 42.92 -4.01
CA GLU A 73 0.74 43.20 -4.39
C GLU A 73 0.00 43.91 -3.24
N ASP A 74 -0.78 44.92 -3.59
CA ASP A 74 -1.64 45.63 -2.66
C ASP A 74 -2.90 44.81 -2.36
N ILE A 75 -3.22 44.67 -1.09
CA ILE A 75 -4.39 43.95 -0.59
C ILE A 75 -5.26 44.86 0.26
N LEU A 76 -6.57 44.62 0.23
CA LEU A 76 -7.52 45.36 1.04
C LEU A 76 -7.44 44.87 2.50
N THR A 77 -7.17 45.76 3.45
CA THR A 77 -6.99 45.40 4.87
C THR A 77 -8.06 45.95 5.81
N CYS A 78 -8.98 46.78 5.32
CA CYS A 78 -10.03 47.38 6.14
C CYS A 78 -11.37 46.63 6.02
N THR A 79 -12.08 46.51 7.15
CA THR A 79 -13.37 45.82 7.27
C THR A 79 -14.58 46.77 7.15
N GLU A 80 -14.35 48.05 6.83
CA GLU A 80 -15.41 49.06 6.75
C GLU A 80 -16.16 49.01 5.40
N ASN A 81 -17.49 49.10 5.45
CA ASN A 81 -18.33 49.21 4.25
C ASN A 81 -18.17 50.62 3.62
N HIS A 82 -17.33 50.75 2.61
CA HIS A 82 -17.15 52.02 1.90
C HIS A 82 -18.28 52.27 0.89
N THR A 83 -19.27 53.07 1.29
CA THR A 83 -20.25 53.64 0.37
C THR A 83 -19.67 54.91 -0.28
N HIS A 84 -19.24 54.77 -1.54
CA HIS A 84 -19.00 55.84 -2.52
C HIS A 84 -18.08 57.03 -2.12
N SER A 85 -16.76 56.87 -2.23
CA SER A 85 -15.86 57.85 -2.87
C SER A 85 -14.47 57.26 -3.14
N THR A 86 -13.88 57.52 -4.31
CA THR A 86 -12.59 56.96 -4.75
C THR A 86 -11.38 57.46 -3.94
N GLY A 87 -11.55 58.48 -3.10
CA GLY A 87 -10.48 59.02 -2.24
C GLY A 87 -10.33 58.32 -0.89
N ALA A 88 -11.38 57.67 -0.38
CA ALA A 88 -11.37 56.99 0.92
C ALA A 88 -10.70 55.61 0.89
N LEU A 89 -10.62 54.98 -0.29
CA LEU A 89 -10.02 53.65 -0.49
C LEU A 89 -8.48 53.66 -0.40
N SER A 90 -7.79 54.78 -0.61
CA SER A 90 -6.32 54.81 -0.67
C SER A 90 -5.62 54.50 0.66
N GLY A 91 -6.31 54.62 1.80
CA GLY A 91 -5.81 54.24 3.12
C GLY A 91 -6.13 52.80 3.55
N CYS A 92 -6.87 52.07 2.72
CA CYS A 92 -7.34 50.71 2.99
C CYS A 92 -6.55 49.61 2.27
N TYR A 93 -5.68 50.00 1.34
CA TYR A 93 -4.79 49.08 0.65
C TYR A 93 -3.41 49.13 1.28
N GLU A 94 -2.88 47.96 1.60
CA GLU A 94 -1.52 47.79 2.06
C GLU A 94 -0.85 46.68 1.25
N THR A 95 0.45 46.82 0.97
CA THR A 95 1.20 45.72 0.36
C THR A 95 1.15 44.48 1.26
N ARG A 96 1.03 43.28 0.70
CA ARG A 96 1.15 42.01 1.43
C ARG A 96 2.39 42.00 2.35
N MET A 97 3.53 42.49 1.88
CA MET A 97 4.77 42.60 2.65
C MET A 97 4.61 43.41 3.94
N ALA A 98 3.88 44.53 3.91
CA ALA A 98 3.66 45.35 5.11
C ALA A 98 2.84 44.58 6.17
N VAL A 99 1.80 43.88 5.72
CA VAL A 99 0.96 43.03 6.56
C VAL A 99 1.76 41.86 7.12
N ALA A 100 2.46 41.11 6.27
CA ALA A 100 3.31 39.98 6.67
C ALA A 100 4.36 40.39 7.72
N LYS A 101 5.03 41.54 7.54
CA LYS A 101 5.99 42.06 8.52
C LYS A 101 5.34 42.34 9.86
N ARG A 102 4.10 42.86 9.91
CA ARG A 102 3.38 43.04 11.18
C ARG A 102 3.12 41.68 11.81
N THR A 103 2.49 40.78 11.08
CA THR A 103 2.14 39.44 11.56
C THR A 103 3.35 38.69 12.10
N ALA A 104 4.48 38.67 11.38
CA ALA A 104 5.71 38.01 11.83
C ALA A 104 6.30 38.66 13.10
N LYS A 105 6.23 40.00 13.24
CA LYS A 105 6.69 40.68 14.47
C LYS A 105 5.79 40.37 15.67
N ASP A 106 4.49 40.22 15.43
CA ASP A 106 3.51 39.89 16.46
C ASP A 106 3.71 38.43 16.89
N LEU A 107 3.87 37.49 15.95
CA LEU A 107 4.26 36.10 16.21
C LEU A 107 5.51 35.99 17.08
N ILE A 108 6.60 36.68 16.71
CA ILE A 108 7.85 36.71 17.51
C ILE A 108 7.58 37.16 18.94
N THR A 109 6.70 38.15 19.11
CA THR A 109 6.42 38.72 20.43
C THR A 109 5.63 37.72 21.26
N GLU A 110 4.51 37.22 20.72
CA GLU A 110 3.60 36.29 21.38
C GLU A 110 4.28 34.96 21.72
N ILE A 111 5.01 34.33 20.80
CA ILE A 111 5.68 33.04 21.03
C ILE A 111 6.65 33.13 22.23
N ILE A 112 7.46 34.21 22.29
CA ILE A 112 8.44 34.37 23.37
C ILE A 112 7.78 34.88 24.66
N ASP A 113 6.65 35.61 24.60
CA ASP A 113 5.90 36.02 25.80
C ASP A 113 5.13 34.88 26.45
N GLN A 114 4.65 33.92 25.67
CA GLN A 114 3.84 32.80 26.16
C GLN A 114 4.68 31.56 26.54
N ASN A 115 5.93 31.47 26.07
CA ASN A 115 6.88 30.45 26.50
C ASN A 115 8.29 31.07 26.70
N ASP A 116 8.70 31.18 27.97
CA ASP A 116 9.99 31.79 28.38
C ASP A 116 11.23 30.98 27.90
N ASN A 117 11.03 29.72 27.51
CA ASN A 117 12.06 28.83 26.98
C ASN A 117 12.02 28.74 25.44
N ALA A 118 11.18 29.55 24.78
CA ALA A 118 11.11 29.60 23.33
C ALA A 118 12.33 30.30 22.72
N LYS A 119 12.84 29.75 21.62
CA LYS A 119 13.78 30.42 20.73
C LYS A 119 13.21 30.47 19.33
N VAL A 120 13.41 31.61 18.67
CA VAL A 120 12.90 31.84 17.31
C VAL A 120 14.07 32.08 16.37
N ALA A 121 14.03 31.46 15.20
CA ALA A 121 14.89 31.72 14.06
C ALA A 121 14.06 32.25 12.88
N ILE A 122 14.72 32.84 11.89
CA ILE A 122 14.06 33.41 10.71
C ILE A 122 14.72 32.85 9.46
N VAL A 123 13.92 32.20 8.62
CA VAL A 123 14.27 31.87 7.24
C VAL A 123 13.49 32.81 6.34
N THR A 124 14.12 33.35 5.29
CA THR A 124 13.41 34.14 4.28
C THR A 124 13.57 33.49 2.93
N PHE A 125 12.53 33.53 2.09
CA PHE A 125 12.58 32.90 0.77
C PHE A 125 11.96 33.75 -0.34
N ALA A 126 12.47 33.56 -1.54
CA ALA A 126 11.85 33.94 -2.80
C ALA A 126 12.12 32.78 -3.77
N LYS A 127 12.88 32.97 -4.86
CA LYS A 127 13.36 31.84 -5.67
C LYS A 127 14.33 30.92 -4.88
N GLU A 128 15.15 31.54 -4.03
CA GLU A 128 16.08 30.86 -3.13
C GLU A 128 15.70 31.20 -1.68
N ALA A 129 16.07 30.33 -0.75
CA ALA A 129 15.86 30.52 0.68
C ALA A 129 17.19 30.70 1.44
N THR A 130 17.14 31.43 2.56
CA THR A 130 18.32 31.69 3.40
C THR A 130 17.92 31.85 4.86
N VAL A 131 18.73 31.30 5.78
CA VAL A 131 18.65 31.62 7.21
C VAL A 131 19.04 33.09 7.43
N ALA A 132 18.06 33.94 7.72
CA ALA A 132 18.25 35.36 7.95
C ALA A 132 18.65 35.67 9.40
N TYR A 133 18.26 34.81 10.35
CA TYR A 133 18.70 34.91 11.74
C TYR A 133 18.58 33.57 12.47
N HIS A 134 19.53 33.30 13.38
CA HIS A 134 19.61 32.05 14.15
C HIS A 134 18.77 32.08 15.44
N LEU A 135 18.49 30.90 16.01
CA LEU A 135 17.69 30.72 17.22
C LEU A 135 18.11 31.65 18.37
N THR A 136 17.19 32.50 18.81
CA THR A 136 17.39 33.40 19.96
C THR A 136 16.05 33.72 20.64
N SER A 137 16.08 34.15 21.90
CA SER A 137 14.94 34.76 22.59
C SER A 137 14.95 36.30 22.54
N VAL A 138 15.92 36.91 21.84
CA VAL A 138 16.06 38.37 21.78
C VAL A 138 15.10 38.99 20.75
N LYS A 139 13.88 39.29 21.18
CA LYS A 139 12.80 39.90 20.38
C LYS A 139 13.22 41.10 19.54
N THR A 140 14.00 42.01 20.12
CA THR A 140 14.40 43.26 19.45
C THR A 140 15.21 43.00 18.19
N ILE A 141 16.10 42.00 18.20
CA ILE A 141 16.92 41.68 17.03
C ILE A 141 16.07 40.96 15.97
N LEU A 142 15.27 39.97 16.37
CA LEU A 142 14.37 39.24 15.46
C LEU A 142 13.40 40.18 14.74
N ARG A 143 12.73 41.07 15.48
CA ARG A 143 11.82 42.07 14.91
C ARG A 143 12.55 43.07 14.00
N SER A 144 13.80 43.42 14.34
CA SER A 144 14.64 44.24 13.48
C SER A 144 14.97 43.52 12.16
N THR A 145 15.31 42.22 12.19
CA THR A 145 15.58 41.41 11.01
C THR A 145 14.37 41.38 10.06
N ILE A 146 13.16 41.12 10.58
CA ILE A 146 11.92 41.20 9.79
C ILE A 146 11.73 42.60 9.20
N ASN A 147 11.96 43.65 10.00
CA ASN A 147 11.77 45.02 9.56
C ASN A 147 12.69 45.40 8.39
N VAL A 148 13.96 44.98 8.42
CA VAL A 148 14.95 45.26 7.36
C VAL A 148 14.88 44.31 6.17
N THR A 149 14.15 43.20 6.27
CA THR A 149 13.98 42.25 5.15
C THR A 149 13.35 42.96 3.95
N THR A 150 14.03 42.90 2.81
CA THR A 150 13.58 43.55 1.57
C THR A 150 12.90 42.56 0.64
N LYS A 151 11.93 43.05 -0.12
CA LYS A 151 11.29 42.28 -1.19
C LYS A 151 12.29 41.80 -2.25
N SER A 152 11.95 40.67 -2.87
CA SER A 152 12.60 40.09 -4.03
C SER A 152 11.76 40.36 -5.28
N HIS A 153 12.41 40.52 -6.43
CA HIS A 153 11.73 40.57 -7.73
C HIS A 153 11.49 39.17 -8.33
N LYS A 154 11.78 38.11 -7.55
CA LYS A 154 11.61 36.72 -7.97
C LYS A 154 10.35 36.14 -7.33
N ALA A 155 9.66 35.27 -8.06
CA ALA A 155 8.55 34.48 -7.53
C ALA A 155 9.02 33.51 -6.43
N ALA A 156 8.07 32.94 -5.69
CA ALA A 156 8.33 32.08 -4.55
C ALA A 156 8.68 30.64 -4.96
N ASN A 157 9.66 30.08 -4.24
CA ASN A 157 9.95 28.68 -4.07
C ASN A 157 9.66 28.36 -2.60
N ILE A 158 8.45 27.88 -2.31
CA ILE A 158 8.01 27.62 -0.93
C ILE A 158 8.74 26.41 -0.36
N GLU A 159 8.89 25.36 -1.18
CA GLU A 159 9.71 24.18 -0.90
C GLU A 159 11.11 24.57 -0.38
N ALA A 160 11.87 25.41 -1.10
CA ALA A 160 13.20 25.82 -0.63
C ALA A 160 13.16 26.51 0.75
N GLY A 161 12.09 27.26 1.04
CA GLY A 161 11.85 27.85 2.37
C GLY A 161 11.69 26.78 3.45
N LEU A 162 10.89 25.75 3.17
CA LEU A 162 10.70 24.60 4.06
C LEU A 162 11.99 23.78 4.20
N VAL A 163 12.65 23.38 3.09
CA VAL A 163 13.94 22.67 3.11
C VAL A 163 14.95 23.38 4.00
N THR A 164 15.11 24.69 3.82
CA THR A 164 16.08 25.49 4.60
C THR A 164 15.73 25.51 6.08
N ALA A 165 14.45 25.59 6.43
CA ALA A 165 13.99 25.60 7.82
C ALA A 165 14.14 24.24 8.48
N THR A 166 13.78 23.17 7.78
CA THR A 166 13.90 21.79 8.22
C THR A 166 15.37 21.44 8.46
N ASN A 167 16.25 21.65 7.49
CA ASN A 167 17.69 21.40 7.65
C ASN A 167 18.29 22.23 8.79
N TYR A 168 17.87 23.49 8.92
CA TYR A 168 18.34 24.35 10.00
C TYR A 168 17.94 23.81 11.39
N LEU A 169 16.70 23.35 11.57
CA LEU A 169 16.22 22.78 12.83
C LEU A 169 16.86 21.43 13.15
N GLN A 170 17.15 20.61 12.13
CA GLN A 170 17.90 19.36 12.32
C GLN A 170 19.32 19.64 12.86
N GLU A 171 20.04 20.58 12.22
CA GLU A 171 21.43 20.88 12.57
C GLU A 171 21.60 21.72 13.84
N ASN A 172 20.64 22.63 14.11
CA ASN A 172 20.81 23.68 15.13
C ASN A 172 19.73 23.67 16.21
N GLY A 173 18.69 22.84 16.07
CA GLY A 173 17.64 22.68 17.07
C GLY A 173 18.20 22.09 18.36
N ARG A 174 17.66 22.53 19.49
CA ARG A 174 18.06 22.01 20.80
C ARG A 174 17.61 20.54 20.93
N ALA A 175 18.39 19.75 21.65
CA ALA A 175 17.99 18.38 21.99
C ALA A 175 16.79 18.43 22.95
N GLY A 176 15.79 17.57 22.72
CA GLY A 176 14.57 17.48 23.53
C GLY A 176 13.64 18.71 23.46
N SER A 177 13.87 19.66 22.54
CA SER A 177 12.92 20.75 22.32
C SER A 177 11.84 20.34 21.33
N ARG A 178 10.61 20.77 21.58
CA ARG A 178 9.56 20.80 20.54
C ARG A 178 10.01 21.74 19.42
N ARG A 179 9.71 21.35 18.17
CA ARG A 179 10.17 22.07 16.97
C ARG A 179 8.97 22.40 16.10
N ALA A 180 8.91 23.63 15.62
CA ALA A 180 7.80 24.07 14.76
C ALA A 180 8.24 25.07 13.70
N ILE A 181 7.47 25.12 12.62
CA ILE A 181 7.61 26.07 11.52
C ILE A 181 6.34 26.91 11.43
N VAL A 182 6.50 28.23 11.31
CA VAL A 182 5.40 29.14 10.98
C VAL A 182 5.67 29.75 9.61
N LEU A 183 4.96 29.25 8.59
CA LEU A 183 5.05 29.69 7.21
C LEU A 183 4.17 30.92 6.99
N VAL A 184 4.79 32.09 6.81
CA VAL A 184 4.09 33.35 6.51
C VAL A 184 4.25 33.65 5.02
N SER A 185 3.20 33.42 4.23
CA SER A 185 3.33 33.30 2.77
C SER A 185 2.10 33.81 2.00
N ALA A 186 2.32 34.22 0.75
CA ALA A 186 1.23 34.45 -0.21
C ALA A 186 0.75 33.15 -0.90
N GLY A 187 1.35 31.99 -0.57
CA GLY A 187 0.93 30.67 -1.07
C GLY A 187 1.20 30.42 -2.56
N GLN A 188 1.93 31.30 -3.25
CA GLN A 188 2.16 31.19 -4.69
C GLN A 188 3.49 30.51 -5.05
N ALA A 189 3.60 29.19 -4.87
CA ALA A 189 4.76 28.41 -5.30
C ALA A 189 4.89 28.39 -6.85
N LYS A 190 5.91 29.05 -7.41
CA LYS A 190 6.15 29.12 -8.88
C LYS A 190 7.55 28.63 -9.29
N TYR A 191 8.32 28.21 -8.31
CA TYR A 191 9.61 27.55 -8.41
C TYR A 191 9.64 26.39 -7.42
N TYR A 192 10.48 25.41 -7.70
CA TYR A 192 10.72 24.21 -6.88
C TYR A 192 12.18 23.77 -7.10
N ASN A 193 12.74 22.95 -6.23
CA ASN A 193 14.04 22.36 -6.42
C ASN A 193 13.91 21.12 -7.31
N ASP A 194 14.83 20.95 -8.24
CA ASP A 194 14.99 19.69 -8.97
C ASP A 194 15.11 18.54 -7.94
N PRO A 195 14.54 17.34 -8.17
CA PRO A 195 14.62 16.23 -7.20
C PRO A 195 16.04 15.78 -6.81
N LEU A 196 17.07 16.25 -7.53
CA LEU A 196 18.49 16.05 -7.19
C LEU A 196 19.10 17.25 -6.43
N ASP A 197 18.30 18.25 -6.07
CA ASP A 197 18.63 19.49 -5.36
C ASP A 197 19.76 20.35 -5.99
N GLU A 198 20.16 20.09 -7.23
CA GLU A 198 21.25 20.83 -7.90
C GLU A 198 20.77 22.12 -8.60
N LEU A 199 19.47 22.23 -8.89
CA LEU A 199 18.90 23.29 -9.72
C LEU A 199 17.54 23.73 -9.20
N THR A 200 17.27 25.04 -9.22
CA THR A 200 15.90 25.54 -9.04
C THR A 200 15.16 25.57 -10.37
N LEU A 201 14.10 24.77 -10.48
CA LEU A 201 13.21 24.63 -11.62
C LEU A 201 11.92 25.43 -11.44
N GLY A 202 11.12 25.50 -12.50
CA GLY A 202 9.89 26.30 -12.57
C GLY A 202 10.03 27.57 -13.43
N THR A 203 8.89 28.08 -13.89
CA THR A 203 8.86 29.23 -14.82
C THR A 203 8.82 30.57 -14.10
N GLY A 204 8.44 30.59 -12.82
CA GLY A 204 8.11 31.81 -12.09
C GLY A 204 6.83 32.51 -12.56
N LEU A 205 6.10 31.94 -13.52
CA LEU A 205 4.90 32.54 -14.13
C LEU A 205 3.61 32.02 -13.50
N LEU A 206 3.48 30.69 -13.41
CA LEU A 206 2.30 29.98 -12.94
C LEU A 206 2.68 29.01 -11.83
N MET A 207 1.74 28.74 -10.94
CA MET A 207 1.82 27.62 -10.02
C MET A 207 1.37 26.36 -10.77
N THR A 208 2.29 25.42 -10.94
CA THR A 208 2.04 24.14 -11.62
C THR A 208 1.84 23.04 -10.58
N SER A 209 1.22 21.91 -10.97
CA SER A 209 1.07 20.75 -10.08
C SER A 209 2.41 20.33 -9.46
N ILE A 210 3.49 20.27 -10.25
CA ILE A 210 4.83 19.94 -9.75
C ILE A 210 5.30 20.92 -8.65
N CYS A 211 5.01 22.23 -8.76
CA CYS A 211 5.40 23.18 -7.71
C CYS A 211 4.65 22.91 -6.40
N THR A 212 3.37 22.53 -6.50
CA THR A 212 2.53 22.15 -5.38
C THR A 212 3.00 20.84 -4.78
N GLU A 213 3.16 19.79 -5.60
CA GLU A 213 3.63 18.46 -5.21
C GLU A 213 4.95 18.55 -4.47
N GLN A 214 5.99 19.18 -5.02
CA GLN A 214 7.30 19.30 -4.35
C GLN A 214 7.22 20.09 -3.04
N THR A 215 6.35 21.10 -2.94
CA THR A 215 6.15 21.83 -1.68
C THR A 215 5.48 20.96 -0.61
N LEU A 216 4.43 20.22 -0.99
CA LEU A 216 3.71 19.32 -0.08
C LEU A 216 4.57 18.14 0.33
N ASP A 217 5.30 17.57 -0.62
CA ASP A 217 6.36 16.60 -0.43
C ASP A 217 7.32 17.09 0.66
N GLN A 218 7.90 18.28 0.54
CA GLN A 218 8.77 18.79 1.59
C GLN A 218 8.05 19.04 2.93
N ALA A 219 6.79 19.46 2.91
CA ALA A 219 6.00 19.66 4.12
C ALA A 219 5.79 18.33 4.88
N HIS A 220 5.45 17.24 4.17
CA HIS A 220 5.32 15.91 4.76
C HIS A 220 6.64 15.42 5.37
N LEU A 221 7.77 15.58 4.67
CA LEU A 221 9.10 15.27 5.23
C LEU A 221 9.38 16.05 6.51
N THR A 222 9.03 17.33 6.51
CA THR A 222 9.25 18.22 7.66
C THR A 222 8.48 17.75 8.88
N ARG A 223 7.22 17.34 8.70
CA ARG A 223 6.39 16.74 9.76
C ARG A 223 6.93 15.41 10.23
N ASP A 224 7.36 14.56 9.31
CA ASP A 224 7.97 13.27 9.64
C ASP A 224 9.26 13.43 10.46
N PHE A 225 9.90 14.59 10.39
CA PHE A 225 11.08 14.94 11.17
C PHE A 225 10.72 15.54 12.55
N GLY A 226 9.44 15.43 12.95
CA GLY A 226 8.91 15.92 14.22
C GLY A 226 8.79 17.44 14.26
N MET A 227 8.58 18.10 13.12
CA MET A 227 8.45 19.55 13.03
C MET A 227 7.06 19.93 12.52
N SER A 228 6.21 20.39 13.43
CA SER A 228 4.85 20.81 13.10
C SER A 228 4.83 22.08 12.26
N ILE A 229 3.88 22.22 11.35
CA ILE A 229 3.76 23.36 10.44
C ILE A 229 2.45 24.11 10.70
N TYR A 230 2.58 25.41 10.94
CA TYR A 230 1.51 26.40 10.90
C TYR A 230 1.65 27.23 9.63
N SER A 231 0.54 27.61 9.01
CA SER A 231 0.56 28.50 7.84
C SER A 231 -0.27 29.76 8.07
N VAL A 232 0.26 30.89 7.61
CA VAL A 232 -0.39 32.19 7.65
C VAL A 232 -0.44 32.77 6.24
N GLY A 233 -1.62 32.68 5.63
CA GLY A 233 -1.93 33.22 4.31
C GLY A 233 -2.02 34.75 4.33
N ILE A 234 -1.17 35.41 3.54
CA ILE A 234 -1.16 36.86 3.42
C ILE A 234 -1.81 37.28 2.10
N GLY A 235 -3.03 37.80 2.19
CA GLY A 235 -3.80 38.24 1.02
C GLY A 235 -4.08 37.11 0.04
N VAL A 236 -4.30 35.92 0.57
CA VAL A 236 -4.71 34.72 -0.16
C VAL A 236 -6.22 34.79 -0.33
N ASN A 237 -6.71 34.47 -1.52
CA ASN A 237 -8.14 34.44 -1.78
C ASN A 237 -8.69 33.06 -1.42
N ASP A 238 -9.90 33.05 -0.88
CA ASP A 238 -10.69 31.85 -0.64
C ASP A 238 -10.81 31.01 -1.93
N ASP A 239 -10.77 29.68 -1.80
CA ASP A 239 -10.84 28.68 -2.87
C ASP A 239 -9.72 28.77 -3.93
N SER A 240 -8.67 29.53 -3.66
CA SER A 240 -7.55 29.64 -4.60
C SER A 240 -6.58 28.47 -4.46
N PRO A 241 -5.86 28.09 -5.52
CA PRO A 241 -4.79 27.09 -5.42
C PRO A 241 -3.72 27.43 -4.36
N ALA A 242 -3.56 28.72 -4.03
CA ALA A 242 -2.62 29.17 -3.01
C ALA A 242 -3.13 28.87 -1.59
N GLU A 243 -4.44 28.99 -1.36
CA GLU A 243 -5.07 28.57 -0.11
C GLU A 243 -4.99 27.05 0.04
N GLN A 244 -5.37 26.31 -1.00
CA GLN A 244 -5.33 24.85 -1.00
C GLN A 244 -3.93 24.33 -0.63
N LEU A 245 -2.88 24.91 -1.22
CA LEU A 245 -1.49 24.56 -0.90
C LEU A 245 -1.16 24.87 0.57
N LEU A 246 -1.55 26.03 1.10
CA LEU A 246 -1.23 26.40 2.49
C LEU A 246 -2.03 25.57 3.52
N LEU A 247 -3.24 25.16 3.17
CA LEU A 247 -4.09 24.27 3.98
C LEU A 247 -3.53 22.85 4.03
N ALA A 248 -3.07 22.33 2.90
CA ALA A 248 -2.44 21.00 2.82
C ALA A 248 -1.03 20.97 3.42
N ALA A 249 -0.26 22.05 3.30
CA ALA A 249 1.11 22.14 3.81
C ALA A 249 1.22 22.34 5.34
N GLN A 250 0.12 22.66 6.05
CA GLN A 250 0.08 22.79 7.51
C GLN A 250 -0.60 21.58 8.19
N ASP A 251 -0.20 21.23 9.39
CA ASP A 251 -0.80 20.14 10.20
C ASP A 251 -1.40 20.63 11.53
N GLN A 252 -1.13 21.88 11.94
CA GLN A 252 -1.59 22.43 13.23
C GLN A 252 -2.63 23.55 13.11
N GLY A 253 -2.47 24.43 12.11
CA GLY A 253 -3.47 25.44 11.81
C GLY A 253 -3.14 26.32 10.62
N TYR A 254 -4.20 26.67 9.87
CA TYR A 254 -4.20 27.70 8.84
C TYR A 254 -4.86 28.98 9.35
N TYR A 255 -4.16 30.09 9.18
CA TYR A 255 -4.61 31.43 9.56
C TYR A 255 -4.45 32.37 8.37
N THR A 256 -5.17 33.48 8.38
CA THR A 256 -5.01 34.53 7.36
C THR A 256 -4.71 35.87 8.01
N ASN A 257 -4.37 36.87 7.20
CA ASN A 257 -4.28 38.25 7.67
C ASN A 257 -5.62 38.83 8.17
N ALA A 258 -6.74 38.17 7.93
CA ALA A 258 -8.06 38.54 8.45
C ALA A 258 -8.41 37.80 9.75
N SER A 259 -7.70 36.71 10.08
CA SER A 259 -7.92 35.96 11.33
C SER A 259 -7.66 36.86 12.54
N ALA A 260 -8.69 37.00 13.39
CA ALA A 260 -8.54 37.68 14.66
C ALA A 260 -7.50 36.95 15.51
N ASN A 261 -6.53 37.69 16.06
CA ASN A 261 -5.58 37.17 17.05
C ASN A 261 -4.70 35.99 16.57
N ALA A 262 -4.47 35.84 15.25
CA ALA A 262 -3.70 34.71 14.69
C ALA A 262 -2.37 34.45 15.40
N ALA A 263 -1.57 35.50 15.65
CA ALA A 263 -0.28 35.37 16.31
C ALA A 263 -0.38 34.82 17.74
N SER A 264 -1.35 35.30 18.52
CA SER A 264 -1.55 34.83 19.89
C SER A 264 -2.18 33.45 19.94
N SER A 265 -3.03 33.07 18.97
CA SER A 265 -3.60 31.71 18.88
C SER A 265 -2.51 30.68 18.56
N ILE A 266 -1.66 30.96 17.56
CA ILE A 266 -0.51 30.10 17.23
C ILE A 266 0.43 29.99 18.42
N ALA A 267 0.75 31.10 19.09
CA ALA A 267 1.63 31.08 20.25
C ALA A 267 1.04 30.32 21.44
N ALA A 268 -0.28 30.40 21.66
CA ALA A 268 -0.96 29.68 22.74
C ALA A 268 -0.94 28.17 22.50
N ASP A 269 -1.17 27.75 21.26
CA ASP A 269 -1.11 26.36 20.84
C ASP A 269 0.32 25.79 20.99
N LEU A 270 1.31 26.50 20.45
CA LEU A 270 2.72 26.19 20.64
C LEU A 270 3.13 26.15 22.12
N ALA A 271 2.54 26.97 22.98
CA ALA A 271 2.82 26.95 24.42
C ALA A 271 2.15 25.75 25.11
N ALA A 272 0.91 25.41 24.73
CA ALA A 272 0.11 24.33 25.31
C ALA A 272 0.76 22.96 25.12
N GLY A 273 1.34 22.68 23.95
CA GLY A 273 1.84 21.34 23.63
C GLY A 273 0.78 20.47 22.98
N ASP A 274 1.08 19.17 22.88
CA ASP A 274 0.17 18.20 22.27
C ASP A 274 -1.11 18.08 23.11
N ASP A 275 -2.24 17.89 22.44
CA ASP A 275 -3.52 17.71 23.12
C ASP A 275 -3.46 16.49 24.05
N PRO A 276 -3.82 16.63 25.34
CA PRO A 276 -3.90 15.50 26.25
C PRO A 276 -4.98 14.50 25.80
N PHE A 277 -4.66 13.21 25.86
CA PHE A 277 -5.49 12.12 25.38
C PHE A 277 -6.87 12.03 26.09
N ASP A 278 -7.04 12.60 27.29
CA ASP A 278 -8.33 12.62 28.01
C ASP A 278 -8.68 13.98 28.63
N VAL A 279 -9.35 14.86 27.88
CA VAL A 279 -9.84 16.16 28.42
C VAL A 279 -11.29 16.53 28.13
N ALA A 280 -11.96 15.83 27.21
CA ALA A 280 -13.35 16.14 26.87
C ALA A 280 -14.32 15.27 27.68
N ALA A 281 -15.32 15.89 28.31
CA ALA A 281 -16.49 15.17 28.78
C ALA A 281 -17.22 14.52 27.59
N PRO A 282 -17.91 13.38 27.77
CA PRO A 282 -18.68 12.78 26.69
C PRO A 282 -19.68 13.77 26.08
N GLY A 283 -19.78 13.76 24.75
CA GLY A 283 -20.78 14.51 24.01
C GLY A 283 -22.17 13.91 24.15
N SER A 284 -23.14 14.54 23.48
CA SER A 284 -24.57 14.25 23.71
C SER A 284 -25.11 13.04 22.94
N THR A 285 -24.57 12.76 21.76
CA THR A 285 -24.97 11.66 20.85
C THR A 285 -23.83 11.39 19.89
N TRP A 286 -23.84 10.23 19.23
CA TRP A 286 -23.01 10.00 18.05
C TRP A 286 -23.64 10.62 16.80
N THR A 287 -22.81 11.17 15.93
CA THR A 287 -23.16 11.53 14.55
C THR A 287 -22.30 10.70 13.61
N VAL A 288 -22.91 9.87 12.77
CA VAL A 288 -22.20 9.02 11.81
C VAL A 288 -22.80 9.17 10.42
N GLY A 289 -21.96 9.28 9.40
CA GLY A 289 -22.37 9.27 8.00
C GLY A 289 -21.58 8.24 7.21
N PHE A 290 -22.17 7.72 6.13
CA PHE A 290 -21.60 6.64 5.34
C PHE A 290 -21.76 6.90 3.84
N ALA A 291 -20.76 6.52 3.07
CA ALA A 291 -20.82 6.46 1.61
C ALA A 291 -19.90 5.37 1.08
N LYS A 292 -20.21 4.86 -0.12
CA LYS A 292 -19.38 3.89 -0.84
C LYS A 292 -19.38 4.17 -2.34
N GLU A 293 -18.31 3.78 -3.01
CA GLU A 293 -18.15 3.87 -4.46
C GLU A 293 -17.36 2.66 -4.98
N SER A 294 -17.69 2.21 -6.19
CA SER A 294 -17.02 1.09 -6.85
C SER A 294 -15.63 1.50 -7.34
N LEU A 295 -14.66 0.61 -7.18
CA LEU A 295 -13.31 0.72 -7.72
C LEU A 295 -13.14 -0.06 -9.04
N LEU A 296 -14.24 -0.45 -9.71
CA LEU A 296 -14.14 -1.05 -11.03
C LEU A 296 -13.77 0.02 -12.08
N PRO A 297 -12.70 -0.18 -12.87
CA PRO A 297 -12.41 0.69 -14.00
C PRO A 297 -13.40 0.51 -15.15
N ASP A 298 -13.61 1.58 -15.90
CA ASP A 298 -14.37 1.52 -17.15
C ASP A 298 -13.71 0.58 -18.17
N GLY A 299 -14.53 -0.17 -18.89
CA GLY A 299 -14.08 -1.00 -20.02
C GLY A 299 -13.46 -2.35 -19.65
N VAL A 300 -13.39 -2.71 -18.37
CA VAL A 300 -13.04 -4.07 -17.94
C VAL A 300 -14.23 -5.01 -18.24
N PRO A 301 -14.01 -6.17 -18.88
CA PRO A 301 -15.11 -7.07 -19.22
C PRO A 301 -15.70 -7.73 -17.96
N PHE A 302 -17.03 -7.73 -17.88
CA PHE A 302 -17.77 -8.50 -16.87
C PHE A 302 -17.65 -10.00 -17.14
N MET A 303 -17.39 -10.74 -16.08
CA MET A 303 -17.24 -12.19 -16.07
C MET A 303 -18.29 -12.78 -15.12
N SER A 304 -19.13 -13.67 -15.64
CA SER A 304 -20.24 -14.26 -14.92
C SER A 304 -20.04 -15.75 -14.66
N TYR A 305 -20.65 -16.22 -13.58
CA TYR A 305 -20.87 -17.63 -13.29
C TYR A 305 -22.33 -18.07 -13.48
N LYS A 306 -23.23 -17.14 -13.84
CA LYS A 306 -24.69 -17.30 -13.81
C LYS A 306 -25.26 -17.47 -15.21
N VAL A 307 -26.19 -18.42 -15.37
CA VAL A 307 -26.90 -18.64 -16.66
C VAL A 307 -27.74 -17.43 -17.06
N GLU A 308 -28.35 -16.75 -16.09
CA GLU A 308 -29.25 -15.63 -16.34
C GLU A 308 -28.57 -14.42 -17.00
N ASP A 309 -27.26 -14.28 -16.82
CA ASP A 309 -26.43 -13.23 -17.43
C ASP A 309 -26.17 -13.50 -18.92
N LEU A 310 -26.39 -14.74 -19.39
CA LEU A 310 -26.32 -15.06 -20.80
C LEU A 310 -27.49 -14.41 -21.55
N PRO A 311 -27.24 -13.83 -22.74
CA PRO A 311 -28.30 -13.24 -23.53
C PRO A 311 -29.33 -14.30 -23.96
N ALA A 312 -30.62 -13.95 -23.86
CA ALA A 312 -31.72 -14.84 -24.23
C ALA A 312 -31.74 -15.22 -25.72
N THR A 313 -31.02 -14.48 -26.59
CA THR A 313 -30.92 -14.72 -28.03
C THR A 313 -29.54 -14.33 -28.56
N GLY A 314 -29.14 -14.86 -29.71
CA GLY A 314 -27.88 -14.51 -30.40
C GLY A 314 -26.73 -15.48 -30.13
N LEU A 315 -26.85 -16.35 -29.14
CA LEU A 315 -25.98 -17.50 -28.95
C LEU A 315 -26.29 -18.61 -29.97
N LEU A 316 -25.34 -19.53 -30.15
CA LEU A 316 -25.50 -20.69 -31.02
C LEU A 316 -26.52 -21.72 -30.49
N TYR A 317 -26.88 -21.62 -29.21
CA TYR A 317 -27.80 -22.50 -28.49
C TYR A 317 -28.80 -21.67 -27.66
N SER A 318 -29.87 -22.30 -27.17
CA SER A 318 -30.78 -21.66 -26.20
C SER A 318 -30.17 -21.75 -24.81
N ARG A 319 -30.11 -20.64 -24.05
CA ARG A 319 -29.58 -20.67 -22.68
C ARG A 319 -30.35 -21.61 -21.74
N ASP A 320 -31.60 -21.93 -22.06
CA ASP A 320 -32.45 -22.85 -21.28
C ASP A 320 -31.96 -24.30 -21.26
N ILE A 321 -30.96 -24.67 -22.09
CA ILE A 321 -30.33 -26.00 -22.02
C ILE A 321 -29.33 -26.10 -20.86
N LEU A 322 -28.92 -24.97 -20.28
CA LEU A 322 -28.02 -24.92 -19.14
C LEU A 322 -28.84 -24.99 -17.85
N ASN A 323 -28.42 -25.84 -16.92
CA ASN A 323 -28.87 -25.83 -15.53
C ASN A 323 -28.26 -24.62 -14.78
N GLU A 324 -28.79 -24.29 -13.60
CA GLU A 324 -28.31 -23.15 -12.79
C GLU A 324 -26.79 -23.19 -12.51
N ASP A 325 -26.20 -24.38 -12.46
CA ASP A 325 -24.76 -24.63 -12.26
C ASP A 325 -23.91 -24.58 -13.54
N LEU A 326 -24.51 -24.15 -14.67
CA LEU A 326 -23.97 -24.18 -16.04
C LEU A 326 -23.78 -25.58 -16.65
N SER A 327 -24.21 -26.65 -15.98
CA SER A 327 -24.16 -28.00 -16.57
C SER A 327 -25.20 -28.17 -17.68
N PHE A 328 -24.93 -29.06 -18.64
CA PHE A 328 -25.84 -29.35 -19.76
C PHE A 328 -25.63 -30.75 -20.33
N ASP A 329 -26.62 -31.28 -21.05
CA ASP A 329 -26.48 -32.48 -21.87
C ASP A 329 -25.87 -32.10 -23.24
N PRO A 330 -24.70 -32.64 -23.63
CA PRO A 330 -24.12 -32.39 -24.95
C PRO A 330 -25.05 -32.76 -26.13
N ASP A 331 -26.04 -33.63 -25.92
CA ASP A 331 -27.00 -34.00 -26.95
C ASP A 331 -27.96 -32.87 -27.34
N ASP A 332 -28.15 -31.87 -26.48
CA ASP A 332 -29.00 -30.70 -26.71
C ASP A 332 -28.29 -29.57 -27.50
N LEU A 333 -26.98 -29.71 -27.77
CA LEU A 333 -26.20 -28.73 -28.52
C LEU A 333 -26.38 -28.85 -30.05
N PRO A 334 -26.18 -27.75 -30.81
CA PRO A 334 -26.07 -27.79 -32.26
C PRO A 334 -24.98 -28.76 -32.73
N ALA A 335 -25.19 -29.39 -33.89
CA ALA A 335 -24.34 -30.48 -34.40
C ALA A 335 -22.82 -30.21 -34.36
N ASN A 336 -22.39 -29.00 -34.72
CA ASN A 336 -20.97 -28.64 -34.72
C ASN A 336 -20.40 -28.52 -33.29
N LEU A 337 -21.12 -27.90 -32.36
CA LEU A 337 -20.70 -27.77 -30.96
C LEU A 337 -20.71 -29.12 -30.25
N LYS A 338 -21.77 -29.91 -30.48
CA LYS A 338 -21.87 -31.29 -30.00
C LYS A 338 -20.65 -32.13 -30.40
N ALA A 339 -20.24 -32.04 -31.68
CA ALA A 339 -19.08 -32.78 -32.17
C ALA A 339 -17.77 -32.37 -31.46
N LEU A 340 -17.59 -31.08 -31.17
CA LEU A 340 -16.42 -30.58 -30.44
C LEU A 340 -16.41 -31.02 -28.98
N VAL A 341 -17.55 -30.89 -28.27
CA VAL A 341 -17.67 -31.31 -26.85
C VAL A 341 -17.46 -32.82 -26.70
N LEU A 342 -18.07 -33.64 -27.57
CA LEU A 342 -17.85 -35.10 -27.54
C LEU A 342 -16.39 -35.47 -27.83
N LYS A 343 -15.70 -34.70 -28.68
CA LYS A 343 -14.27 -34.88 -28.94
C LYS A 343 -13.43 -34.50 -27.73
N LEU A 344 -13.73 -33.38 -27.07
CA LEU A 344 -13.04 -32.97 -25.83
C LEU A 344 -13.18 -34.05 -24.75
N ASN A 345 -14.40 -34.56 -24.53
CA ASN A 345 -14.65 -35.65 -23.57
C ASN A 345 -13.85 -36.91 -23.92
N ALA A 346 -13.78 -37.28 -25.20
CA ALA A 346 -12.98 -38.43 -25.63
C ALA A 346 -11.47 -38.22 -25.43
N MET A 347 -10.98 -36.99 -25.63
CA MET A 347 -9.57 -36.65 -25.39
C MET A 347 -9.22 -36.67 -23.90
N GLN A 348 -10.10 -36.13 -23.04
CA GLN A 348 -9.91 -36.10 -21.59
C GLN A 348 -10.00 -37.50 -20.95
N ALA A 349 -10.75 -38.42 -21.56
CA ALA A 349 -10.82 -39.82 -21.10
C ALA A 349 -9.53 -40.62 -21.31
N ASP A 350 -8.59 -40.12 -22.14
CA ASP A 350 -7.31 -40.77 -22.46
C ASP A 350 -6.15 -39.75 -22.33
N PRO A 351 -5.80 -39.33 -21.11
CA PRO A 351 -4.89 -38.20 -20.87
C PRO A 351 -3.46 -38.47 -21.34
N ASN A 352 -3.08 -39.74 -21.50
CA ASN A 352 -1.75 -40.13 -21.97
C ASN A 352 -1.64 -40.14 -23.50
N ARG A 353 -2.76 -40.06 -24.22
CA ARG A 353 -2.79 -40.11 -25.69
C ARG A 353 -2.61 -38.76 -26.36
N TYR A 354 -3.13 -37.71 -25.74
CA TYR A 354 -3.21 -36.39 -26.34
C TYR A 354 -2.25 -35.41 -25.65
N PRO A 355 -1.47 -34.62 -26.42
CA PRO A 355 -0.67 -33.54 -25.85
C PRO A 355 -1.54 -32.51 -25.14
N SER A 356 -1.04 -31.94 -24.03
CA SER A 356 -1.76 -30.96 -23.22
C SER A 356 -2.14 -29.70 -24.02
N ALA A 357 -1.29 -29.27 -24.95
CA ALA A 357 -1.57 -28.13 -25.84
C ALA A 357 -2.83 -28.38 -26.70
N MET A 358 -3.02 -29.60 -27.22
CA MET A 358 -4.21 -29.93 -28.01
C MET A 358 -5.48 -29.89 -27.16
N VAL A 359 -5.45 -30.47 -25.97
CA VAL A 359 -6.61 -30.46 -25.06
C VAL A 359 -6.95 -29.01 -24.67
N LYS A 360 -5.95 -28.20 -24.32
CA LYS A 360 -6.09 -26.78 -23.97
C LYS A 360 -6.68 -25.95 -25.11
N THR A 361 -6.16 -26.11 -26.33
CA THR A 361 -6.67 -25.38 -27.50
C THR A 361 -8.11 -25.76 -27.84
N LEU A 362 -8.50 -27.04 -27.74
CA LEU A 362 -9.89 -27.45 -27.97
C LEU A 362 -10.83 -26.93 -26.87
N SER A 363 -10.45 -27.08 -25.60
CA SER A 363 -11.22 -26.55 -24.46
C SER A 363 -11.41 -25.04 -24.59
N SER A 364 -10.33 -24.26 -24.75
CA SER A 364 -10.41 -22.81 -24.91
C SER A 364 -11.25 -22.39 -26.11
N PHE A 365 -11.14 -23.06 -27.26
CA PHE A 365 -11.95 -22.76 -28.45
C PHE A 365 -13.45 -22.95 -28.21
N ILE A 366 -13.83 -24.04 -27.53
CA ILE A 366 -15.24 -24.26 -27.19
C ILE A 366 -15.68 -23.23 -26.12
N ASN A 367 -14.82 -22.94 -25.13
CA ASN A 367 -15.10 -21.98 -24.06
C ASN A 367 -15.42 -20.56 -24.56
N ARG A 368 -14.94 -20.20 -25.77
CA ARG A 368 -15.27 -18.94 -26.45
C ARG A 368 -16.74 -18.73 -26.74
N VAL A 369 -17.52 -19.81 -26.89
CA VAL A 369 -18.92 -19.76 -27.34
C VAL A 369 -19.86 -20.52 -26.41
N LEU A 370 -19.35 -21.38 -25.54
CA LEU A 370 -20.11 -22.15 -24.56
C LEU A 370 -19.33 -22.11 -23.23
N PRO A 371 -19.93 -21.73 -22.09
CA PRO A 371 -19.22 -21.53 -20.84
C PRO A 371 -18.89 -22.86 -20.13
N ILE A 372 -17.93 -23.61 -20.67
CA ILE A 372 -17.49 -24.89 -20.11
C ILE A 372 -16.69 -24.67 -18.82
N ASP A 373 -15.81 -23.67 -18.84
CA ASP A 373 -14.92 -23.32 -17.73
C ASP A 373 -15.23 -21.88 -17.30
N PRO A 374 -16.19 -21.67 -16.38
CA PRO A 374 -16.52 -20.35 -15.87
C PRO A 374 -15.41 -19.84 -14.93
N PRO A 375 -15.28 -18.51 -14.77
CA PRO A 375 -16.22 -17.49 -15.21
C PRO A 375 -16.08 -17.18 -16.72
N PHE A 376 -17.14 -16.67 -17.34
CA PHE A 376 -17.18 -16.35 -18.78
C PHE A 376 -17.72 -14.95 -19.04
N SER A 377 -17.38 -14.34 -20.18
CA SER A 377 -17.91 -13.02 -20.56
C SER A 377 -19.14 -13.18 -21.46
N PRO A 378 -20.37 -12.81 -21.02
CA PRO A 378 -21.57 -12.93 -21.84
C PRO A 378 -21.48 -12.19 -23.17
N ASP A 379 -20.91 -10.98 -23.16
CA ASP A 379 -20.71 -10.15 -24.35
C ASP A 379 -19.71 -10.79 -25.33
N SER A 380 -18.62 -11.37 -24.80
CA SER A 380 -17.63 -12.07 -25.62
C SER A 380 -18.23 -13.35 -26.23
N LEU A 381 -19.01 -14.13 -25.47
CA LEU A 381 -19.73 -15.31 -25.97
C LEU A 381 -20.70 -14.94 -27.11
N LEU A 382 -21.42 -13.82 -26.96
CA LEU A 382 -22.32 -13.30 -27.98
C LEU A 382 -21.56 -12.88 -29.25
N ALA A 383 -20.46 -12.14 -29.09
CA ALA A 383 -19.61 -11.70 -30.20
C ALA A 383 -18.98 -12.90 -30.95
N ASN A 384 -18.42 -13.87 -30.21
CA ASN A 384 -17.83 -15.08 -30.78
C ASN A 384 -18.88 -15.98 -31.46
N SER A 385 -20.10 -16.04 -30.93
CA SER A 385 -21.21 -16.78 -31.57
C SER A 385 -21.51 -16.24 -32.96
N ALA A 386 -21.36 -14.94 -33.18
CA ALA A 386 -21.58 -14.31 -34.49
C ALA A 386 -20.50 -14.67 -35.53
N THR A 387 -19.27 -14.99 -35.10
CA THR A 387 -18.13 -15.33 -35.99
C THR A 387 -17.79 -16.82 -36.00
N PHE A 388 -18.50 -17.65 -35.22
CA PHE A 388 -18.14 -19.05 -35.00
C PHE A 388 -17.87 -19.87 -36.27
N ALA A 389 -18.64 -19.65 -37.34
CA ALA A 389 -18.47 -20.43 -38.57
C ALA A 389 -17.11 -20.21 -39.26
N SER A 390 -16.61 -18.97 -39.31
CA SER A 390 -15.27 -18.68 -39.85
C SER A 390 -14.18 -19.20 -38.94
N ASP A 391 -14.38 -19.04 -37.63
CA ASP A 391 -13.38 -19.38 -36.62
C ASP A 391 -13.20 -20.90 -36.51
N LEU A 392 -14.30 -21.65 -36.61
CA LEU A 392 -14.30 -23.12 -36.66
C LEU A 392 -13.53 -23.65 -37.86
N ALA A 393 -13.58 -22.96 -39.01
CA ALA A 393 -12.83 -23.37 -40.20
C ALA A 393 -11.32 -23.19 -39.98
N ALA A 394 -10.91 -22.07 -39.37
CA ALA A 394 -9.51 -21.82 -39.03
C ALA A 394 -8.99 -22.78 -37.95
N PHE A 395 -9.77 -22.99 -36.89
CA PHE A 395 -9.47 -23.94 -35.83
C PHE A 395 -9.25 -25.36 -36.37
N ASN A 396 -10.20 -25.87 -37.16
CA ASN A 396 -10.10 -27.22 -37.73
C ASN A 396 -8.88 -27.42 -38.63
N ALA A 397 -8.43 -26.37 -39.32
CA ALA A 397 -7.23 -26.44 -40.15
C ALA A 397 -5.96 -26.63 -39.31
N GLN A 398 -5.79 -25.87 -38.23
CA GLN A 398 -4.64 -25.98 -37.33
C GLN A 398 -4.71 -27.27 -36.49
N PHE A 399 -5.86 -27.54 -35.87
CA PHE A 399 -6.08 -28.70 -35.02
C PHE A 399 -5.95 -30.02 -35.79
N GLY A 400 -6.51 -30.08 -37.00
CA GLY A 400 -6.41 -31.26 -37.86
C GLY A 400 -4.98 -31.58 -38.31
N ALA A 401 -4.11 -30.56 -38.44
CA ALA A 401 -2.69 -30.78 -38.72
C ALA A 401 -1.98 -31.45 -37.54
N ALA A 402 -2.25 -31.02 -36.30
CA ALA A 402 -1.71 -31.65 -35.10
C ALA A 402 -2.22 -33.08 -34.91
N GLU A 403 -3.51 -33.35 -35.17
CA GLU A 403 -4.05 -34.72 -35.14
C GLU A 403 -3.40 -35.64 -36.18
N THR A 404 -3.14 -35.11 -37.38
CA THR A 404 -2.46 -35.86 -38.44
C THR A 404 -1.03 -36.18 -38.04
N ALA A 405 -0.30 -35.22 -37.46
CA ALA A 405 1.05 -35.41 -36.96
C ALA A 405 1.10 -36.45 -35.82
N LEU A 406 0.19 -36.36 -34.84
CA LEU A 406 0.05 -37.33 -33.75
C LEU A 406 -0.20 -38.73 -34.28
N THR A 407 -1.14 -38.87 -35.23
CA THR A 407 -1.49 -40.18 -35.79
C THR A 407 -0.32 -40.80 -36.56
N ALA A 408 0.35 -40.01 -37.40
CA ALA A 408 1.50 -40.48 -38.17
C ALA A 408 2.68 -40.85 -37.26
N GLY A 409 3.05 -39.97 -36.33
CA GLY A 409 4.13 -40.22 -35.39
C GLY A 409 3.87 -41.42 -34.47
N THR A 410 2.62 -41.63 -34.04
CA THR A 410 2.25 -42.82 -33.26
C THR A 410 2.50 -44.11 -34.07
N ALA A 411 2.18 -44.11 -35.36
CA ALA A 411 2.46 -45.24 -36.23
C ALA A 411 3.97 -45.51 -36.38
N ASP A 412 4.78 -44.45 -36.46
CA ASP A 412 6.24 -44.56 -36.53
C ASP A 412 6.85 -45.10 -35.23
N VAL A 413 6.38 -44.62 -34.06
CA VAL A 413 6.80 -45.13 -32.74
C VAL A 413 6.47 -46.62 -32.61
N LEU A 414 5.25 -47.03 -32.96
CA LEU A 414 4.84 -48.43 -32.93
C LEU A 414 5.66 -49.30 -33.89
N ALA A 415 5.96 -48.80 -35.10
CA ALA A 415 6.78 -49.50 -36.07
C ALA A 415 8.23 -49.68 -35.58
N ALA A 416 8.80 -48.65 -34.94
CA ALA A 416 10.14 -48.70 -34.37
C ALA A 416 10.22 -49.71 -33.22
N ALA A 417 9.23 -49.72 -32.32
CA ALA A 417 9.15 -50.69 -31.24
C ALA A 417 9.00 -52.14 -31.76
N ALA A 418 8.13 -52.36 -32.75
CA ALA A 418 7.98 -53.66 -33.38
C ALA A 418 9.28 -54.13 -34.04
N ALA A 419 10.02 -53.24 -34.71
CA ALA A 419 11.33 -53.58 -35.27
C ALA A 419 12.34 -54.04 -34.20
N ARG A 420 12.39 -53.37 -33.03
CA ARG A 420 13.22 -53.80 -31.89
C ARG A 420 12.85 -55.19 -31.39
N TYR A 421 11.56 -55.53 -31.33
CA TYR A 421 11.14 -56.86 -30.89
C TYR A 421 11.46 -57.95 -31.91
N VAL A 422 11.40 -57.65 -33.21
CA VAL A 422 11.85 -58.56 -34.27
C VAL A 422 13.35 -58.83 -34.16
N GLU A 423 14.15 -57.79 -33.92
CA GLU A 423 15.60 -57.93 -33.67
C GLU A 423 15.88 -58.76 -32.41
N ALA A 424 15.01 -58.68 -31.40
CA ALA A 424 15.07 -59.49 -30.18
C ALA A 424 14.55 -60.94 -30.35
N GLY A 425 14.07 -61.32 -31.54
CA GLY A 425 13.71 -62.70 -31.89
C GLY A 425 12.21 -63.00 -32.02
N SER A 426 11.33 -62.00 -31.96
CA SER A 426 9.89 -62.17 -32.22
C SER A 426 9.59 -62.30 -33.72
N THR A 427 8.47 -62.95 -34.07
CA THR A 427 7.91 -62.83 -35.44
C THR A 427 7.30 -61.44 -35.63
N GLN A 428 7.21 -60.96 -36.88
CA GLN A 428 6.63 -59.65 -37.19
C GLN A 428 5.23 -59.47 -36.55
N GLU A 429 4.36 -60.46 -36.70
CA GLU A 429 2.99 -60.43 -36.17
C GLU A 429 2.97 -60.39 -34.63
N ALA A 430 3.87 -61.12 -33.97
CA ALA A 430 3.99 -61.09 -32.50
C ALA A 430 4.61 -59.77 -32.00
N ALA A 431 5.53 -59.18 -32.76
CA ALA A 431 6.16 -57.91 -32.46
C ALA A 431 5.17 -56.73 -32.56
N GLU A 432 4.37 -56.68 -33.63
CA GLU A 432 3.32 -55.67 -33.80
C GLU A 432 2.26 -55.79 -32.69
N ALA A 433 1.85 -57.00 -32.34
CA ALA A 433 0.91 -57.23 -31.23
C ALA A 433 1.48 -56.80 -29.88
N ALA A 434 2.77 -57.08 -29.62
CA ALA A 434 3.44 -56.66 -28.39
C ALA A 434 3.60 -55.13 -28.30
N ALA A 435 3.92 -54.45 -29.41
CA ALA A 435 4.04 -53.00 -29.44
C ALA A 435 2.68 -52.33 -29.21
N ALA A 436 1.63 -52.85 -29.82
CA ALA A 436 0.26 -52.38 -29.60
C ALA A 436 -0.20 -52.60 -28.15
N GLN A 437 0.15 -53.73 -27.53
CA GLN A 437 -0.19 -54.00 -26.12
C GLN A 437 0.57 -53.07 -25.17
N ASN A 438 1.89 -52.92 -25.33
CA ASN A 438 2.69 -52.00 -24.51
C ASN A 438 2.21 -50.55 -24.66
N PHE A 439 1.85 -50.14 -25.88
CA PHE A 439 1.26 -48.82 -26.09
C PHE A 439 -0.10 -48.66 -25.41
N ALA A 440 -0.97 -49.67 -25.45
CA ALA A 440 -2.23 -49.65 -24.71
C ALA A 440 -2.01 -49.58 -23.18
N ASP A 441 -0.98 -50.27 -22.68
CA ASP A 441 -0.60 -50.23 -21.26
C ASP A 441 -0.05 -48.85 -20.87
N PHE A 442 0.74 -48.21 -21.75
CA PHE A 442 1.19 -46.83 -21.57
C PHE A 442 0.01 -45.86 -21.53
N LEU A 443 -0.95 -45.98 -22.46
CA LEU A 443 -2.14 -45.11 -22.46
C LEU A 443 -2.95 -45.26 -21.17
N ALA A 444 -3.08 -46.47 -20.64
CA ALA A 444 -3.81 -46.72 -19.40
C ALA A 444 -3.06 -46.25 -18.13
N ASN A 445 -1.73 -46.37 -18.09
CA ASN A 445 -0.95 -46.26 -16.85
C ASN A 445 0.14 -45.16 -16.85
N GLY A 446 0.36 -44.47 -17.96
CA GLY A 446 1.46 -43.51 -18.16
C GLY A 446 2.85 -44.15 -18.28
N SER A 447 2.92 -45.48 -18.28
CA SER A 447 4.13 -46.28 -18.45
C SER A 447 3.80 -47.70 -18.92
N SER A 448 4.73 -48.35 -19.59
CA SER A 448 4.61 -49.74 -20.06
C SER A 448 5.84 -50.57 -19.68
N ALA A 449 5.85 -51.86 -20.09
CA ALA A 449 7.02 -52.71 -19.92
C ALA A 449 8.16 -52.35 -20.91
N ASP A 450 7.89 -51.54 -21.94
CA ASP A 450 8.89 -51.03 -22.88
C ASP A 450 9.17 -49.54 -22.61
N ALA A 451 10.11 -49.30 -21.70
CA ALA A 451 10.54 -47.94 -21.34
C ALA A 451 11.08 -47.11 -22.53
N GLN A 452 11.56 -47.75 -23.60
CA GLN A 452 12.02 -47.02 -24.78
C GLN A 452 10.83 -46.60 -25.66
N LEU A 453 9.79 -47.43 -25.79
CA LEU A 453 8.54 -47.02 -26.45
C LEU A 453 7.91 -45.84 -25.71
N ASP A 454 7.88 -45.90 -24.37
CA ASP A 454 7.39 -44.81 -23.52
C ASP A 454 8.17 -43.51 -23.80
N ALA A 455 9.51 -43.58 -23.82
CA ALA A 455 10.37 -42.42 -24.09
C ALA A 455 10.18 -41.86 -25.52
N ASP A 456 10.08 -42.74 -26.52
CA ASP A 456 9.88 -42.34 -27.93
C ASP A 456 8.51 -41.67 -28.11
N TYR A 457 7.46 -42.17 -27.45
CA TYR A 457 6.14 -41.58 -27.50
C TYR A 457 6.06 -40.25 -26.73
N GLN A 458 6.70 -40.15 -25.56
CA GLN A 458 6.81 -38.88 -24.84
C GLN A 458 7.55 -37.81 -25.64
N ALA A 459 8.59 -38.20 -26.39
CA ALA A 459 9.28 -37.28 -27.31
C ALA A 459 8.34 -36.77 -28.41
N LEU A 460 7.53 -37.64 -29.02
CA LEU A 460 6.49 -37.25 -29.99
C LEU A 460 5.47 -36.27 -29.38
N LEU A 461 4.99 -36.54 -28.16
CA LEU A 461 4.06 -35.63 -27.48
C LEU A 461 4.70 -34.25 -27.26
N SER A 462 5.99 -34.21 -26.91
CA SER A 462 6.74 -32.95 -26.77
C SER A 462 6.91 -32.21 -28.10
N GLU A 463 7.13 -32.91 -29.21
CA GLU A 463 7.20 -32.29 -30.54
C GLU A 463 5.88 -31.64 -30.94
N ILE A 464 4.76 -32.31 -30.67
CA ILE A 464 3.42 -31.79 -31.01
C ILE A 464 3.03 -30.64 -30.10
N ASN A 465 3.41 -30.68 -28.81
CA ASN A 465 3.27 -29.52 -27.91
C ASN A 465 4.00 -28.28 -28.41
N GLY A 466 5.08 -28.45 -29.19
CA GLY A 466 5.81 -27.36 -29.83
C GLY A 466 5.17 -26.80 -31.11
N MET A 467 4.03 -27.35 -31.57
CA MET A 467 3.28 -26.79 -32.70
C MET A 467 2.54 -25.52 -32.27
N GLU A 468 2.53 -24.49 -33.12
CA GLU A 468 1.79 -23.23 -32.89
C GLU A 468 0.26 -23.45 -32.97
N LEU A 469 -0.32 -23.97 -31.89
CA LEU A 469 -1.77 -24.05 -31.71
C LEU A 469 -2.27 -22.75 -31.07
N THR A 470 -3.36 -22.19 -31.61
CA THR A 470 -3.97 -20.97 -31.06
C THR A 470 -4.56 -21.25 -29.68
N ASP A 471 -4.23 -20.42 -28.69
CA ASP A 471 -4.93 -20.36 -27.40
C ASP A 471 -6.05 -19.31 -27.52
N TYR A 472 -7.27 -19.70 -27.18
CA TYR A 472 -8.45 -18.84 -27.32
C TYR A 472 -8.95 -18.25 -26.00
N THR A 473 -8.12 -18.31 -24.95
CA THR A 473 -8.37 -17.61 -23.69
C THR A 473 -8.61 -16.11 -23.95
N PRO A 474 -9.52 -15.44 -23.22
CA PRO A 474 -9.79 -14.01 -23.38
C PRO A 474 -8.52 -13.16 -23.39
N GLU A 475 -8.54 -12.07 -24.16
CA GLU A 475 -7.44 -11.10 -24.17
C GLU A 475 -7.27 -10.50 -22.78
N ALA A 476 -6.01 -10.42 -22.32
CA ALA A 476 -5.66 -9.75 -21.08
C ALA A 476 -6.03 -8.26 -21.15
N THR A 477 -6.48 -7.73 -20.03
CA THR A 477 -6.59 -6.28 -19.84
C THR A 477 -5.20 -5.66 -19.64
N GLN A 478 -5.13 -4.33 -19.58
CA GLN A 478 -3.90 -3.61 -19.27
C GLN A 478 -3.49 -3.67 -17.79
N TYR A 479 -4.38 -4.15 -16.92
CA TYR A 479 -4.17 -4.15 -15.47
C TYR A 479 -3.50 -5.45 -15.01
N TYR A 480 -2.75 -5.39 -13.91
CA TYR A 480 -2.15 -6.54 -13.24
C TYR A 480 -2.88 -6.86 -11.93
N MET A 481 -3.03 -8.15 -11.64
CA MET A 481 -3.54 -8.65 -10.37
C MET A 481 -2.50 -8.42 -9.28
N ALA A 482 -2.94 -7.97 -8.12
CA ALA A 482 -2.08 -7.78 -6.96
C ALA A 482 -1.99 -9.03 -6.06
N GLY A 483 -0.95 -9.10 -5.24
CA GLY A 483 -0.84 -10.06 -4.13
C GLY A 483 0.06 -11.26 -4.41
N PHE A 484 -0.31 -12.11 -5.38
CA PHE A 484 0.30 -13.43 -5.52
C PHE A 484 1.51 -13.50 -6.45
N GLU A 485 1.36 -13.13 -7.73
CA GLU A 485 2.31 -13.47 -8.80
C GLU A 485 2.64 -12.25 -9.64
N LEU A 486 3.89 -12.17 -10.12
CA LEU A 486 4.34 -11.10 -11.01
C LEU A 486 3.81 -11.32 -12.43
N ASP A 487 3.60 -10.23 -13.17
CA ASP A 487 3.20 -10.25 -14.60
C ASP A 487 1.88 -11.01 -14.83
N TRP A 488 0.98 -10.95 -13.85
CA TRP A 488 -0.32 -11.60 -13.92
C TRP A 488 -1.40 -10.61 -14.34
N SER A 489 -1.64 -10.50 -15.64
CA SER A 489 -2.67 -9.58 -16.14
C SER A 489 -4.09 -10.00 -15.72
N CYS A 490 -4.93 -9.02 -15.41
CA CYS A 490 -6.35 -9.22 -15.15
C CYS A 490 -7.08 -9.60 -16.45
N LEU A 491 -8.03 -10.52 -16.37
CA LEU A 491 -8.82 -11.00 -17.50
C LEU A 491 -10.25 -10.42 -17.54
N GLY A 492 -10.68 -9.76 -16.47
CA GLY A 492 -12.04 -9.22 -16.30
C GLY A 492 -12.38 -9.02 -14.82
N TYR A 493 -13.65 -8.83 -14.51
CA TYR A 493 -14.13 -8.75 -13.11
C TYR A 493 -15.31 -9.68 -12.85
N LEU A 494 -15.38 -10.23 -11.64
CA LEU A 494 -16.49 -11.07 -11.13
C LEU A 494 -17.54 -10.22 -10.44
N ASP A 495 -17.08 -9.31 -9.60
CA ASP A 495 -17.88 -8.42 -8.76
C ASP A 495 -17.02 -7.20 -8.41
N ALA A 496 -17.67 -6.15 -7.89
CA ALA A 496 -17.04 -4.86 -7.74
C ALA A 496 -16.33 -4.73 -6.39
N PRO A 497 -15.01 -4.47 -6.36
CA PRO A 497 -14.40 -3.93 -5.16
C PRO A 497 -14.89 -2.49 -4.90
N TYR A 498 -14.92 -2.07 -3.65
CA TYR A 498 -15.41 -0.76 -3.23
C TYR A 498 -14.42 -0.01 -2.35
N VAL A 499 -14.50 1.32 -2.41
CA VAL A 499 -14.08 2.19 -1.33
C VAL A 499 -15.29 2.56 -0.49
N ARG A 500 -15.15 2.54 0.84
CA ARG A 500 -16.21 2.86 1.79
C ARG A 500 -15.67 3.81 2.85
N ALA A 501 -16.44 4.85 3.18
CA ALA A 501 -16.04 5.85 4.16
C ALA A 501 -17.12 6.04 5.23
N ALA A 502 -16.67 6.22 6.48
CA ALA A 502 -17.51 6.67 7.59
C ALA A 502 -16.95 7.96 8.20
N TYR A 503 -17.78 8.98 8.31
CA TYR A 503 -17.54 10.12 9.19
C TYR A 503 -18.10 9.80 10.57
N ILE A 504 -17.33 9.98 11.64
CA ILE A 504 -17.73 9.66 13.02
C ILE A 504 -17.40 10.85 13.93
N ASP A 505 -18.41 11.36 14.62
CA ASP A 505 -18.30 12.53 15.50
C ASP A 505 -18.99 12.26 16.85
N ASP A 506 -18.22 12.50 17.92
CA ASP A 506 -18.65 12.35 19.30
C ASP A 506 -19.46 13.56 19.81
N ASN A 507 -19.59 14.61 19.00
CA ASN A 507 -20.23 15.89 19.28
C ASN A 507 -19.68 16.57 20.56
N THR A 508 -18.39 16.38 20.87
CA THR A 508 -17.69 17.12 21.94
C THR A 508 -17.34 18.55 21.53
N GLY A 509 -17.46 18.88 20.23
CA GLY A 509 -17.07 20.15 19.65
C GLY A 509 -15.63 20.20 19.13
N ARG A 510 -14.87 19.10 19.29
CA ARG A 510 -13.53 18.93 18.72
C ARG A 510 -13.55 18.59 17.21
N GLY A 511 -14.72 18.22 16.68
CA GLY A 511 -14.87 17.71 15.31
C GLY A 511 -14.86 16.19 15.24
N GLY A 512 -15.28 15.64 14.10
CA GLY A 512 -15.24 14.19 13.83
C GLY A 512 -13.98 13.73 13.10
N ILE A 513 -13.86 12.41 12.93
CA ILE A 513 -12.85 11.75 12.10
C ILE A 513 -13.50 11.14 10.86
N ILE A 514 -12.69 10.84 9.84
CA ILE A 514 -13.09 10.00 8.70
C ILE A 514 -12.24 8.73 8.70
N LEU A 515 -12.91 7.57 8.68
CA LEU A 515 -12.29 6.27 8.42
C LEU A 515 -12.68 5.82 7.02
N VAL A 516 -11.70 5.38 6.23
CA VAL A 516 -11.92 4.86 4.88
C VAL A 516 -11.36 3.44 4.79
N SER A 517 -12.19 2.50 4.35
CA SER A 517 -11.82 1.15 3.96
C SER A 517 -11.75 1.09 2.45
N VAL A 518 -10.60 0.73 1.91
CA VAL A 518 -10.33 0.63 0.47
C VAL A 518 -10.10 -0.83 0.13
N GLU A 519 -10.96 -1.46 -0.67
CA GLU A 519 -10.76 -2.84 -1.12
C GLU A 519 -9.66 -2.91 -2.20
N THR A 520 -8.41 -2.74 -1.77
CA THR A 520 -7.19 -2.87 -2.55
C THR A 520 -6.17 -3.71 -1.77
N ILE A 521 -5.08 -4.11 -2.43
CA ILE A 521 -3.97 -4.83 -1.79
C ILE A 521 -3.26 -4.00 -0.72
N GLY A 522 -3.11 -2.69 -0.94
CA GLY A 522 -2.27 -1.82 -0.10
C GLY A 522 -2.07 -0.47 -0.76
N MET A 523 -1.67 0.54 0.01
CA MET A 523 -1.32 1.86 -0.50
C MET A 523 -0.08 2.39 0.19
N ALA A 524 0.81 3.06 -0.56
CA ALA A 524 1.96 3.73 0.01
C ALA A 524 1.51 5.01 0.74
N ARG A 525 2.16 5.32 1.88
CA ARG A 525 1.87 6.55 2.64
C ARG A 525 1.93 7.84 1.82
N ALA A 526 2.78 7.91 0.80
CA ALA A 526 2.84 9.08 -0.08
C ALA A 526 1.53 9.28 -0.87
N ASP A 527 0.89 8.21 -1.32
CA ASP A 527 -0.40 8.28 -2.02
C ASP A 527 -1.53 8.66 -1.06
N ILE A 528 -1.48 8.14 0.17
CA ILE A 528 -2.38 8.52 1.26
C ILE A 528 -2.25 10.02 1.58
N ASN A 529 -1.02 10.54 1.64
CA ASN A 529 -0.77 11.96 1.86
C ASN A 529 -1.28 12.82 0.71
N ARG A 530 -1.13 12.39 -0.55
CA ARG A 530 -1.72 13.09 -1.71
C ARG A 530 -3.25 13.18 -1.60
N ILE A 531 -3.91 12.13 -1.10
CA ILE A 531 -5.36 12.16 -0.87
C ILE A 531 -5.72 13.13 0.26
N ARG A 532 -4.99 13.10 1.38
CA ARG A 532 -5.18 14.04 2.49
C ARG A 532 -4.97 15.49 2.05
N ASP A 533 -3.99 15.73 1.17
CA ASP A 533 -3.73 17.05 0.59
C ASP A 533 -4.90 17.54 -0.28
N ARG A 534 -5.51 16.66 -1.09
CA ARG A 534 -6.73 16.96 -1.87
C ARG A 534 -7.92 17.30 -0.96
N LEU A 535 -8.03 16.61 0.19
CA LEU A 535 -9.09 16.80 1.17
C LEU A 535 -8.84 17.99 2.13
N ALA A 536 -7.63 18.53 2.21
CA ALA A 536 -7.26 19.54 3.21
C ALA A 536 -8.21 20.76 3.27
N PRO A 537 -8.70 21.33 2.15
CA PRO A 537 -9.67 22.41 2.21
C PRO A 537 -10.99 22.00 2.86
N PHE A 538 -11.50 20.82 2.48
CA PHE A 538 -12.73 20.27 3.02
C PHE A 538 -12.60 19.93 4.51
N ILE A 539 -11.46 19.36 4.92
CA ILE A 539 -11.12 19.05 6.30
C ILE A 539 -11.16 20.32 7.15
N HIS A 540 -10.50 21.39 6.69
CA HIS A 540 -10.44 22.65 7.39
C HIS A 540 -11.81 23.33 7.51
N GLU A 541 -12.57 23.42 6.41
CA GLU A 541 -13.89 24.06 6.39
C GLU A 541 -14.87 23.40 7.36
N ASN A 542 -14.76 22.07 7.51
CA ASN A 542 -15.71 21.26 8.28
C ASN A 542 -15.20 20.87 9.67
N GLY A 543 -14.00 21.33 10.06
CA GLY A 543 -13.41 21.02 11.36
C GLY A 543 -13.21 19.51 11.57
N ILE A 544 -12.83 18.78 10.52
CA ILE A 544 -12.49 17.36 10.62
C ILE A 544 -11.13 17.24 11.28
N ARG A 545 -11.02 16.35 12.28
CA ARG A 545 -9.80 16.16 13.08
C ARG A 545 -8.75 15.36 12.33
N GLU A 546 -9.16 14.19 11.83
CA GLU A 546 -8.25 13.21 11.24
C GLU A 546 -8.95 12.44 10.11
N VAL A 547 -8.17 12.01 9.13
CA VAL A 547 -8.61 11.16 8.01
C VAL A 547 -7.66 9.97 7.90
N HIS A 548 -8.19 8.77 8.11
CA HIS A 548 -7.44 7.52 8.00
C HIS A 548 -7.97 6.70 6.84
N ILE A 549 -7.04 6.18 6.05
CA ILE A 549 -7.32 5.41 4.85
C ILE A 549 -6.60 4.07 4.99
N LEU A 550 -7.36 2.99 4.98
CA LEU A 550 -6.88 1.65 5.27
C LEU A 550 -7.24 0.72 4.11
N SER A 551 -6.27 -0.07 3.66
CA SER A 551 -6.53 -1.11 2.66
C SER A 551 -7.11 -2.35 3.33
N ALA A 552 -8.11 -2.97 2.71
CA ALA A 552 -8.68 -4.24 3.17
C ALA A 552 -7.77 -5.45 2.90
N HIS A 553 -6.65 -5.23 2.19
CA HIS A 553 -5.68 -6.23 1.76
C HIS A 553 -6.28 -7.29 0.83
N ASN A 554 -6.91 -6.82 -0.25
CA ASN A 554 -7.58 -7.67 -1.23
C ASN A 554 -6.64 -8.16 -2.33
N HIS A 555 -6.37 -9.47 -2.36
CA HIS A 555 -5.53 -10.14 -3.36
C HIS A 555 -6.25 -10.42 -4.69
N SER A 556 -7.52 -10.05 -4.81
CA SER A 556 -8.30 -10.15 -6.05
C SER A 556 -8.56 -8.78 -6.69
N THR A 557 -7.61 -7.84 -6.57
CA THR A 557 -7.76 -6.47 -7.09
C THR A 557 -6.58 -6.05 -7.96
N ILE A 558 -6.72 -4.90 -8.63
CA ILE A 558 -5.68 -4.32 -9.47
C ILE A 558 -4.53 -3.83 -8.60
N ASP A 559 -3.29 -3.99 -9.08
CA ASP A 559 -2.09 -3.49 -8.42
C ASP A 559 -2.13 -1.98 -8.15
N THR A 560 -2.11 -1.63 -6.87
CA THR A 560 -2.04 -0.24 -6.36
C THR A 560 -0.70 0.10 -5.71
N MET A 561 0.24 -0.85 -5.63
CA MET A 561 1.59 -0.63 -5.10
C MET A 561 2.62 -0.47 -6.21
N GLY A 562 2.50 -1.27 -7.27
CA GLY A 562 3.39 -1.34 -8.44
C GLY A 562 4.29 -2.58 -8.47
N ILE A 563 4.18 -3.47 -7.47
CA ILE A 563 5.07 -4.61 -7.27
C ILE A 563 4.76 -5.77 -8.24
N TRP A 564 3.50 -5.96 -8.64
CA TRP A 564 3.01 -7.16 -9.32
C TRP A 564 2.94 -7.06 -10.85
N GLY A 565 3.41 -5.94 -11.40
CA GLY A 565 3.69 -5.81 -12.83
C GLY A 565 4.88 -6.67 -13.30
N PRO A 566 5.33 -6.47 -14.55
CA PRO A 566 6.58 -7.05 -15.02
C PRO A 566 7.74 -6.65 -14.10
N MET A 567 8.70 -7.55 -13.93
CA MET A 567 9.80 -7.35 -12.98
C MET A 567 10.57 -6.04 -13.24
N LEU A 568 10.68 -5.19 -12.21
CA LEU A 568 11.28 -3.84 -12.23
C LEU A 568 10.54 -2.81 -13.11
N GLU A 569 9.31 -3.11 -13.50
CA GLU A 569 8.38 -2.16 -14.10
C GLU A 569 7.27 -1.85 -13.10
N ASP A 570 6.70 -0.65 -13.23
CA ASP A 570 5.56 -0.28 -12.40
C ASP A 570 4.30 -1.01 -12.90
N GLY A 571 3.72 -1.87 -12.05
CA GLY A 571 2.47 -2.57 -12.31
C GLY A 571 1.21 -1.70 -12.21
N LYS A 572 1.31 -0.47 -11.69
CA LYS A 572 0.18 0.46 -11.57
C LYS A 572 -0.22 1.01 -12.94
N ASP A 573 -1.52 1.27 -13.07
CA ASP A 573 -2.06 2.10 -14.15
C ASP A 573 -2.40 3.50 -13.62
N ASP A 574 -1.85 4.54 -14.25
CA ASP A 574 -2.01 5.93 -13.81
C ASP A 574 -3.47 6.39 -13.76
N ALA A 575 -4.30 5.96 -14.73
CA ALA A 575 -5.70 6.36 -14.79
C ALA A 575 -6.50 5.65 -13.69
N TYR A 576 -6.17 4.39 -13.41
CA TYR A 576 -6.75 3.65 -12.30
C TYR A 576 -6.36 4.24 -10.94
N MET A 577 -5.08 4.55 -10.72
CA MET A 577 -4.64 5.20 -9.48
C MET A 577 -5.33 6.56 -9.25
N GLU A 578 -5.52 7.35 -10.31
CA GLU A 578 -6.28 8.60 -10.22
C GLU A 578 -7.77 8.36 -9.90
N GLN A 579 -8.39 7.32 -10.46
CA GLN A 579 -9.74 6.90 -10.09
C GLN A 579 -9.81 6.53 -8.61
N VAL A 580 -8.91 5.67 -8.11
CA VAL A 580 -8.88 5.25 -6.69
C VAL A 580 -8.75 6.47 -5.77
N MET A 581 -7.81 7.38 -6.04
CA MET A 581 -7.62 8.59 -5.22
C MET A 581 -8.85 9.50 -5.25
N THR A 582 -9.48 9.66 -6.42
CA THR A 582 -10.69 10.49 -6.59
C THR A 582 -11.86 9.88 -5.83
N SER A 583 -12.10 8.58 -5.98
CA SER A 583 -13.19 7.89 -5.28
C SER A 583 -13.03 7.97 -3.76
N ILE A 584 -11.80 7.85 -3.22
CA ILE A 584 -11.55 8.05 -1.79
C ILE A 584 -11.93 9.47 -1.35
N CYS A 585 -11.60 10.50 -2.13
CA CYS A 585 -11.99 11.88 -1.83
C CYS A 585 -13.51 12.04 -1.86
N ASP A 586 -14.16 11.56 -2.92
CA ASP A 586 -15.59 11.71 -3.16
C ASP A 586 -16.42 10.99 -2.10
N VAL A 587 -16.06 9.75 -1.73
CA VAL A 587 -16.76 9.04 -0.66
C VAL A 587 -16.54 9.66 0.71
N SER A 588 -15.38 10.26 0.98
CA SER A 588 -15.10 10.94 2.25
C SER A 588 -16.01 12.17 2.41
N VAL A 589 -16.14 12.97 1.35
CA VAL A 589 -17.03 14.13 1.29
C VAL A 589 -18.50 13.69 1.38
N ALA A 590 -18.89 12.66 0.62
CA ALA A 590 -20.25 12.13 0.63
C ALA A 590 -20.65 11.57 2.01
N ALA A 591 -19.76 10.84 2.69
CA ALA A 591 -20.01 10.30 4.02
C ALA A 591 -20.29 11.41 5.03
N TYR A 592 -19.49 12.48 5.04
CA TYR A 592 -19.76 13.65 5.88
C TYR A 592 -21.12 14.27 5.59
N HIS A 593 -21.51 14.45 4.32
CA HIS A 593 -22.81 15.02 3.96
C HIS A 593 -24.00 14.09 4.27
N ALA A 594 -23.77 12.78 4.35
CA ALA A 594 -24.77 11.77 4.67
C ALA A 594 -24.95 11.53 6.19
N ARG A 595 -24.31 12.34 7.05
CA ARG A 595 -24.32 12.17 8.50
C ARG A 595 -25.70 12.20 9.15
N LYS A 596 -25.91 11.28 10.09
CA LYS A 596 -27.12 11.09 10.88
C LYS A 596 -26.77 10.96 12.36
N THR A 597 -27.71 11.31 13.23
CA THR A 597 -27.53 11.10 14.68
C THR A 597 -28.01 9.70 15.08
N GLY A 598 -27.33 9.06 16.03
CA GLY A 598 -27.64 7.69 16.43
C GLY A 598 -26.88 7.23 17.65
N SER A 599 -26.97 5.93 17.91
CA SER A 599 -26.23 5.24 18.97
C SER A 599 -25.21 4.28 18.35
N LEU A 600 -24.04 4.16 18.99
CA LEU A 600 -22.98 3.27 18.55
C LEU A 600 -22.83 2.15 19.57
N TYR A 601 -22.75 0.92 19.08
CA TYR A 601 -22.58 -0.29 19.86
C TYR A 601 -21.36 -1.05 19.39
N VAL A 602 -20.80 -1.91 20.24
CA VAL A 602 -19.74 -2.85 19.84
C VAL A 602 -19.99 -4.22 20.47
N GLY A 603 -19.77 -5.27 19.70
CA GLY A 603 -19.84 -6.66 20.15
C GLY A 603 -18.83 -7.54 19.43
N THR A 604 -18.50 -8.68 20.02
CA THR A 604 -17.54 -9.67 19.50
C THR A 604 -18.21 -11.02 19.30
N VAL A 605 -17.69 -11.82 18.37
CA VAL A 605 -18.05 -13.22 18.19
C VAL A 605 -16.80 -14.01 17.81
N ASP A 606 -16.65 -15.20 18.37
CA ASP A 606 -15.55 -16.11 18.07
C ASP A 606 -15.91 -17.04 16.90
N ALA A 607 -15.19 -16.92 15.79
CA ALA A 607 -15.35 -17.77 14.62
C ALA A 607 -14.92 -19.23 14.87
N GLY A 608 -14.05 -19.48 15.85
CA GLY A 608 -13.64 -20.81 16.30
C GLY A 608 -14.77 -21.59 16.98
N GLU A 609 -15.77 -20.88 17.52
CA GLU A 609 -16.97 -21.48 18.11
C GLU A 609 -18.11 -21.71 17.11
N GLN A 610 -17.91 -21.37 15.83
CA GLN A 610 -18.95 -21.50 14.81
C GLN A 610 -19.40 -22.96 14.62
N THR A 611 -20.67 -23.24 14.91
CA THR A 611 -21.26 -24.58 14.72
C THR A 611 -21.90 -24.75 13.34
N GLY A 612 -22.04 -26.00 12.90
CA GLY A 612 -22.67 -26.34 11.61
C GLY A 612 -21.67 -26.57 10.46
N TYR A 613 -20.39 -26.29 10.69
CA TYR A 613 -19.30 -26.51 9.75
C TYR A 613 -18.26 -27.45 10.38
N PRO A 614 -17.69 -28.41 9.62
CA PRO A 614 -16.68 -29.32 10.16
C PRO A 614 -15.28 -28.69 10.25
N GLU A 615 -15.01 -27.66 9.45
CA GLU A 615 -13.73 -26.95 9.43
C GLU A 615 -13.83 -25.56 10.08
N LEU A 616 -12.73 -25.12 10.73
CA LEU A 616 -12.57 -23.74 11.20
C LEU A 616 -12.64 -22.76 10.02
N LEU A 617 -13.15 -21.56 10.28
CA LEU A 617 -13.24 -20.52 9.26
C LEU A 617 -11.86 -19.93 8.93
N VAL A 618 -11.01 -19.79 9.95
CA VAL A 618 -9.67 -19.20 9.85
C VAL A 618 -8.62 -20.32 9.86
N GLU A 619 -7.56 -20.13 9.07
CA GLU A 619 -6.34 -20.94 9.11
C GLU A 619 -5.12 -20.03 9.24
N ASP A 620 -4.13 -20.50 9.99
CA ASP A 620 -2.78 -19.93 10.05
C ASP A 620 -1.82 -20.87 9.30
N ARG A 621 -1.04 -20.31 8.37
CA ARG A 621 -0.12 -21.08 7.52
C ARG A 621 1.31 -21.06 8.02
N ARG A 622 1.62 -20.25 9.03
CA ARG A 622 2.95 -20.13 9.62
C ARG A 622 2.96 -20.75 11.02
N TYR A 623 4.13 -21.25 11.41
CA TYR A 623 4.34 -21.62 12.81
C TYR A 623 4.94 -20.43 13.55
N PRO A 624 4.56 -20.19 14.81
CA PRO A 624 3.52 -20.90 15.55
C PRO A 624 2.13 -20.53 15.02
N THR A 625 1.19 -21.48 15.07
CA THR A 625 -0.18 -21.19 14.65
C THR A 625 -0.88 -20.41 15.76
N VAL A 626 -1.20 -19.13 15.51
CA VAL A 626 -1.84 -18.22 16.47
C VAL A 626 -3.16 -17.71 15.90
N THR A 627 -4.24 -18.47 16.12
CA THR A 627 -5.57 -18.19 15.55
C THR A 627 -6.56 -17.62 16.56
N ASP A 628 -6.41 -17.87 17.86
CA ASP A 628 -7.40 -17.54 18.88
C ASP A 628 -7.86 -16.07 18.85
N ASN A 629 -6.94 -15.13 18.55
CA ASN A 629 -7.27 -13.71 18.39
C ASN A 629 -7.84 -13.36 17.02
N ALA A 630 -7.32 -13.99 15.96
CA ALA A 630 -7.76 -13.74 14.60
C ALA A 630 -9.18 -14.27 14.33
N GLU A 631 -9.62 -15.26 15.09
CA GLU A 631 -10.98 -15.80 15.06
C GLU A 631 -12.00 -14.84 15.70
N ILE A 632 -11.58 -13.85 16.49
CA ILE A 632 -12.47 -12.85 17.09
C ILE A 632 -12.89 -11.81 16.04
N ILE A 633 -14.15 -11.88 15.62
CA ILE A 633 -14.78 -10.88 14.76
C ILE A 633 -15.42 -9.81 15.64
N THR A 634 -15.05 -8.54 15.41
CA THR A 634 -15.62 -7.40 16.14
C THR A 634 -16.52 -6.59 15.22
N ARG A 635 -17.75 -6.31 15.68
CA ARG A 635 -18.71 -5.44 14.97
C ARG A 635 -18.97 -4.18 15.78
N PHE A 636 -18.62 -3.03 15.22
CA PHE A 636 -19.20 -1.76 15.65
C PHE A 636 -20.47 -1.49 14.85
N ARG A 637 -21.59 -1.31 15.55
CA ARG A 637 -22.91 -1.10 14.95
C ARG A 637 -23.39 0.31 15.23
N PHE A 638 -23.55 1.11 14.18
CA PHE A 638 -24.25 2.39 14.28
C PHE A 638 -25.73 2.21 13.95
N ALA A 639 -26.58 2.58 14.89
CA ALA A 639 -28.04 2.57 14.76
C ALA A 639 -28.57 4.00 14.60
N PRO A 640 -28.98 4.43 13.40
CA PRO A 640 -29.53 5.75 13.16
C PRO A 640 -30.85 5.99 13.93
N SER A 641 -31.00 7.18 14.50
CA SER A 641 -32.22 7.54 15.25
C SER A 641 -33.46 7.67 14.37
N ASP A 642 -33.29 7.87 13.06
CA ASP A 642 -34.36 7.98 12.08
C ASP A 642 -34.86 6.62 11.56
N GLY A 643 -34.23 5.52 11.99
CA GLY A 643 -34.58 4.16 11.57
C GLY A 643 -34.15 3.79 10.15
N SER A 644 -33.27 4.59 9.53
CA SER A 644 -32.61 4.20 8.29
C SER A 644 -31.60 3.05 8.50
N ASN A 645 -31.09 2.48 7.41
CA ASN A 645 -30.22 1.31 7.43
C ASN A 645 -29.05 1.51 8.41
N GLU A 646 -28.76 0.46 9.19
CA GLU A 646 -27.62 0.43 10.10
C GLU A 646 -26.31 0.37 9.31
N LEU A 647 -25.21 0.81 9.95
CA LEU A 647 -23.86 0.66 9.45
C LEU A 647 -23.07 -0.29 10.37
N TYR A 648 -22.46 -1.32 9.79
CA TYR A 648 -21.58 -2.26 10.47
C TYR A 648 -20.13 -2.02 10.09
N ILE A 649 -19.32 -1.55 11.02
CA ILE A 649 -17.87 -1.53 10.87
C ILE A 649 -17.33 -2.84 11.45
N VAL A 650 -16.83 -3.71 10.57
CA VAL A 650 -16.42 -5.08 10.86
C VAL A 650 -14.90 -5.16 10.84
N HIS A 651 -14.32 -5.63 11.95
CA HIS A 651 -12.93 -6.06 12.03
C HIS A 651 -12.87 -7.58 11.99
N PHE A 652 -12.02 -8.13 11.12
CA PHE A 652 -11.73 -9.55 11.06
C PHE A 652 -10.27 -9.77 10.67
N GLY A 653 -9.50 -10.47 11.50
CA GLY A 653 -8.06 -10.73 11.34
C GLY A 653 -7.74 -11.76 10.26
N THR A 654 -8.15 -11.52 9.01
CA THR A 654 -7.92 -12.42 7.89
C THR A 654 -7.50 -11.66 6.63
N HIS A 655 -6.64 -12.29 5.82
CA HIS A 655 -6.45 -11.93 4.43
C HIS A 655 -7.74 -12.15 3.62
N LEU A 656 -7.98 -11.30 2.62
CA LEU A 656 -9.02 -11.47 1.60
C LEU A 656 -8.46 -12.31 0.43
N GLU A 657 -8.39 -13.63 0.64
CA GLU A 657 -7.75 -14.60 -0.26
C GLU A 657 -8.63 -15.82 -0.60
N ALA A 658 -9.95 -15.77 -0.40
CA ALA A 658 -10.79 -16.97 -0.59
C ALA A 658 -10.79 -17.46 -2.05
N LEU A 659 -10.61 -16.55 -3.02
CA LEU A 659 -10.44 -16.86 -4.45
C LEU A 659 -9.07 -17.47 -4.80
N GLN A 660 -8.08 -17.30 -3.92
CA GLN A 660 -6.74 -17.88 -3.98
C GLN A 660 -5.87 -17.45 -5.18
N GLU A 661 -4.63 -17.92 -5.13
CA GLU A 661 -3.53 -17.60 -6.04
C GLU A 661 -3.76 -17.95 -7.51
N ALA A 662 -4.85 -18.63 -7.92
CA ALA A 662 -5.10 -18.94 -9.34
C ALA A 662 -6.05 -17.94 -10.00
N ASN A 663 -6.66 -17.03 -9.22
CA ASN A 663 -7.63 -16.08 -9.71
C ASN A 663 -6.97 -14.99 -10.57
N ARG A 664 -7.59 -14.67 -11.70
CA ARG A 664 -7.15 -13.58 -12.60
C ARG A 664 -8.27 -12.57 -12.89
N TYR A 665 -9.27 -12.53 -12.01
CA TYR A 665 -10.45 -11.68 -12.16
C TYR A 665 -10.61 -10.77 -10.96
N ILE A 666 -10.92 -9.50 -11.21
CA ILE A 666 -11.15 -8.51 -10.16
C ILE A 666 -12.40 -8.90 -9.35
N SER A 667 -12.33 -8.84 -8.03
CA SER A 667 -13.40 -9.20 -7.11
C SER A 667 -13.17 -8.57 -5.73
N ALA A 668 -14.25 -8.28 -5.01
CA ALA A 668 -14.29 -7.99 -3.58
C ALA A 668 -14.02 -9.24 -2.70
N ASP A 669 -13.69 -10.38 -3.31
CA ASP A 669 -13.48 -11.67 -2.65
C ASP A 669 -14.73 -12.07 -1.84
N PHE A 670 -14.59 -12.57 -0.60
CA PHE A 670 -15.75 -12.97 0.19
C PHE A 670 -16.63 -11.80 0.65
N LEU A 671 -16.24 -10.55 0.41
CA LEU A 671 -17.01 -9.37 0.81
C LEU A 671 -18.27 -9.16 -0.06
N ASP A 672 -18.28 -9.57 -1.34
CA ASP A 672 -19.49 -9.56 -2.17
C ASP A 672 -20.56 -10.55 -1.63
N PRO A 673 -20.23 -11.84 -1.41
CA PRO A 673 -21.16 -12.77 -0.78
C PRO A 673 -21.53 -12.41 0.67
N PHE A 674 -20.68 -11.67 1.38
CA PHE A 674 -21.03 -11.11 2.70
C PHE A 674 -22.10 -10.01 2.59
N GLN A 675 -21.97 -9.08 1.62
CA GLN A 675 -23.00 -8.08 1.34
C GLN A 675 -24.33 -8.76 0.97
N ASP A 676 -24.33 -9.77 0.09
CA ASP A 676 -25.55 -10.54 -0.25
C ASP A 676 -26.27 -11.08 1.01
N TYR A 677 -25.48 -11.53 2.00
CA TYR A 677 -26.04 -12.05 3.24
C TYR A 677 -26.70 -10.94 4.06
N LEU A 678 -26.07 -9.77 4.18
CA LEU A 678 -26.64 -8.62 4.89
C LEU A 678 -27.91 -8.10 4.20
N ASP A 679 -27.92 -8.04 2.86
CA ASP A 679 -29.07 -7.61 2.06
C ASP A 679 -30.30 -8.48 2.34
N THR A 680 -30.09 -9.79 2.45
CA THR A 680 -31.18 -10.75 2.64
C THR A 680 -31.60 -10.94 4.09
N GLN A 681 -30.66 -10.95 5.04
CA GLN A 681 -30.92 -11.33 6.42
C GLN A 681 -31.04 -10.16 7.40
N ASN A 682 -30.58 -8.96 7.02
CA ASN A 682 -30.39 -7.88 7.97
C ASN A 682 -30.84 -6.51 7.46
N ASN A 683 -31.93 -6.50 6.69
CA ASN A 683 -32.59 -5.28 6.21
C ASN A 683 -31.61 -4.32 5.50
N ASP A 684 -30.74 -4.86 4.65
CA ASP A 684 -29.86 -4.07 3.77
C ASP A 684 -28.91 -3.15 4.56
N ALA A 685 -28.33 -3.68 5.64
CA ALA A 685 -27.31 -2.99 6.41
C ALA A 685 -26.07 -2.71 5.54
N ASP A 686 -25.56 -1.49 5.63
CA ASP A 686 -24.27 -1.14 5.03
C ASP A 686 -23.14 -1.68 5.91
N PHE A 687 -21.98 -1.94 5.32
CA PHE A 687 -20.80 -2.36 6.08
C PHE A 687 -19.52 -1.66 5.64
N MET A 688 -18.52 -1.69 6.51
CA MET A 688 -17.10 -1.44 6.21
C MET A 688 -16.29 -2.59 6.77
N PHE A 689 -15.22 -2.98 6.07
CA PHE A 689 -14.36 -4.07 6.49
C PHE A 689 -12.95 -3.57 6.75
N PHE A 690 -12.36 -3.97 7.88
CA PHE A 690 -10.96 -3.71 8.20
C PHE A 690 -10.27 -5.02 8.57
N THR A 691 -9.10 -5.22 8.00
CA THR A 691 -8.26 -6.38 8.32
C THR A 691 -7.50 -6.17 9.62
N GLY A 692 -7.12 -7.27 10.28
CA GLY A 692 -6.45 -7.27 11.57
C GLY A 692 -4.93 -7.48 11.51
N ALA A 693 -4.38 -8.07 12.56
CA ALA A 693 -3.01 -8.57 12.59
C ALA A 693 -2.91 -9.87 11.77
N ILE A 694 -2.52 -9.75 10.51
CA ILE A 694 -2.58 -10.86 9.53
C ILE A 694 -1.22 -11.46 9.15
N GLY A 695 -0.12 -10.94 9.70
CA GLY A 695 1.25 -11.21 9.23
C GLY A 695 1.66 -12.69 9.21
N GLY A 696 1.06 -13.55 10.05
CA GLY A 696 1.25 -15.02 10.02
C GLY A 696 0.66 -15.72 8.79
N LEU A 697 0.31 -14.98 7.72
CA LEU A 697 -0.51 -15.44 6.59
C LEU A 697 -1.87 -15.99 7.07
N ILE A 698 -2.47 -15.28 8.02
CA ILE A 698 -3.78 -15.63 8.57
C ILE A 698 -4.85 -15.36 7.52
N ARG A 699 -5.67 -16.34 7.24
CA ARG A 699 -6.62 -16.29 6.13
C ARG A 699 -7.81 -17.20 6.33
N THR A 700 -8.78 -17.10 5.44
CA THR A 700 -9.93 -18.01 5.47
C THR A 700 -9.58 -19.39 4.90
N ASN A 701 -10.20 -20.43 5.45
CA ASN A 701 -9.90 -21.81 5.09
C ASN A 701 -10.24 -22.10 3.61
N ARG A 702 -9.25 -22.62 2.87
CA ARG A 702 -9.38 -22.96 1.45
C ARG A 702 -10.33 -24.11 1.15
N TYR A 703 -10.48 -25.04 2.09
CA TYR A 703 -11.20 -26.29 1.90
C TYR A 703 -12.33 -26.36 2.91
N GLN A 704 -13.51 -25.98 2.45
CA GLN A 704 -14.71 -25.99 3.29
C GLN A 704 -15.72 -26.98 2.74
N THR A 705 -16.27 -27.80 3.63
CA THR A 705 -17.36 -28.71 3.27
C THR A 705 -18.63 -27.90 3.04
N LEU A 706 -19.20 -28.01 1.83
CA LEU A 706 -20.46 -27.33 1.50
C LEU A 706 -21.61 -27.92 2.31
N PRO A 707 -22.40 -27.08 3.03
CA PRO A 707 -23.64 -27.53 3.65
C PRO A 707 -24.60 -28.17 2.65
N SER A 708 -25.43 -29.12 3.10
CA SER A 708 -26.37 -29.82 2.21
C SER A 708 -27.45 -28.92 1.59
N ASP A 709 -27.70 -27.77 2.19
CA ASP A 709 -28.63 -26.73 1.76
C ASP A 709 -27.92 -25.54 1.10
N PHE A 710 -26.60 -25.60 0.92
CA PHE A 710 -25.84 -24.56 0.23
C PHE A 710 -26.06 -24.64 -1.28
N THR A 711 -26.57 -23.56 -1.84
CA THR A 711 -26.73 -23.39 -3.29
C THR A 711 -25.58 -22.53 -3.83
N PRO A 712 -24.54 -23.12 -4.43
CA PRO A 712 -23.49 -22.32 -5.05
C PRO A 712 -24.04 -21.62 -6.30
N ARG A 713 -23.57 -20.39 -6.55
CA ARG A 713 -23.77 -19.75 -7.87
C ARG A 713 -23.05 -20.52 -8.99
N ASN A 714 -22.13 -21.43 -8.66
CA ASN A 714 -21.38 -22.24 -9.60
C ASN A 714 -20.87 -23.55 -8.98
N GLU A 715 -21.13 -24.71 -9.58
CA GLU A 715 -20.60 -26.00 -9.07
C GLU A 715 -19.23 -26.39 -9.65
N ALA A 716 -18.82 -25.82 -10.78
CA ALA A 716 -17.57 -26.14 -11.45
C ALA A 716 -16.35 -25.46 -10.80
N HIS A 717 -16.48 -24.18 -10.43
CA HIS A 717 -15.37 -23.39 -9.91
C HIS A 717 -15.21 -23.57 -8.39
N LYS A 718 -14.27 -24.43 -7.98
CA LYS A 718 -14.04 -24.77 -6.57
C LYS A 718 -13.73 -23.57 -5.68
N HIS A 719 -12.96 -22.60 -6.17
CA HIS A 719 -12.55 -21.44 -5.37
C HIS A 719 -13.71 -20.47 -5.14
N TRP A 720 -14.56 -20.27 -6.15
CA TRP A 720 -15.75 -19.42 -6.01
C TRP A 720 -16.73 -19.98 -4.98
N ARG A 721 -16.90 -21.31 -4.94
CA ARG A 721 -17.73 -21.98 -3.91
C ARG A 721 -17.21 -21.72 -2.50
N ALA A 722 -15.89 -21.78 -2.32
CA ALA A 722 -15.26 -21.45 -1.04
C ALA A 722 -15.47 -19.97 -0.69
N THR A 723 -15.22 -19.04 -1.62
CA THR A 723 -15.46 -17.59 -1.44
C THR A 723 -16.90 -17.28 -1.04
N GLN A 724 -17.88 -17.86 -1.74
CA GLN A 724 -19.29 -17.67 -1.45
C GLN A 724 -19.68 -18.24 -0.08
N LEU A 725 -19.15 -19.42 0.28
CA LEU A 725 -19.40 -20.01 1.60
C LEU A 725 -18.73 -19.19 2.72
N THR A 726 -17.51 -18.70 2.52
CA THR A 726 -16.82 -17.81 3.45
C THR A 726 -17.66 -16.57 3.73
N GLY A 727 -18.14 -15.86 2.71
CA GLY A 727 -18.96 -14.66 2.92
C GLY A 727 -20.28 -14.95 3.64
N LYS A 728 -20.93 -16.08 3.34
CA LYS A 728 -22.11 -16.56 4.09
C LYS A 728 -21.77 -16.81 5.56
N ARG A 729 -20.68 -17.53 5.86
CA ARG A 729 -20.25 -17.86 7.23
C ARG A 729 -19.91 -16.60 8.02
N THR A 730 -19.21 -15.64 7.41
CA THR A 730 -18.91 -14.33 8.00
C THR A 730 -20.21 -13.57 8.28
N GLY A 731 -21.17 -13.58 7.34
CA GLY A 731 -22.49 -13.00 7.53
C GLY A 731 -23.28 -13.61 8.68
N GLU A 732 -23.29 -14.94 8.78
CA GLU A 732 -23.91 -15.67 9.90
C GLU A 732 -23.32 -15.24 11.24
N LEU A 733 -21.99 -15.17 11.35
CA LEU A 733 -21.28 -14.75 12.55
C LEU A 733 -21.58 -13.30 12.91
N VAL A 734 -21.39 -12.37 11.98
CA VAL A 734 -21.63 -10.93 12.20
C VAL A 734 -23.08 -10.67 12.60
N CYS A 735 -24.07 -11.34 11.97
CA CYS A 735 -25.48 -11.19 12.32
C CYS A 735 -25.87 -11.94 13.60
N SER A 736 -25.06 -12.90 14.09
CA SER A 736 -25.34 -13.63 15.33
C SER A 736 -25.12 -12.79 16.59
N ILE A 737 -24.32 -11.72 16.51
CA ILE A 737 -24.10 -10.77 17.61
C ILE A 737 -25.43 -10.10 17.96
N THR A 738 -26.02 -10.45 19.10
CA THR A 738 -27.32 -9.93 19.54
C THR A 738 -27.17 -8.67 20.40
N ALA A 739 -28.29 -8.01 20.71
CA ALA A 739 -28.29 -6.89 21.65
C ALA A 739 -27.83 -7.25 23.07
N ALA A 740 -27.78 -8.54 23.43
CA ALA A 740 -27.23 -9.00 24.71
C ALA A 740 -25.69 -9.14 24.69
N ASP A 741 -25.11 -9.25 23.51
CA ASP A 741 -23.67 -9.46 23.27
C ASP A 741 -22.95 -8.13 22.97
N GLU A 742 -23.70 -7.03 22.86
CA GLU A 742 -23.17 -5.69 22.59
C GLU A 742 -23.14 -4.79 23.82
N ILE A 743 -22.17 -3.88 23.84
CA ILE A 743 -22.13 -2.75 24.76
C ILE A 743 -22.43 -1.45 23.99
N GLU A 744 -23.20 -0.54 24.60
CA GLU A 744 -23.40 0.81 24.07
C GLU A 744 -22.19 1.69 24.42
N LEU A 745 -21.70 2.43 23.43
CA LEU A 745 -20.54 3.31 23.56
C LEU A 745 -20.94 4.74 23.91
N ALA A 746 -20.25 5.34 24.88
CA ALA A 746 -20.35 6.76 25.19
C ALA A 746 -19.88 7.59 23.99
N PRO A 747 -20.55 8.70 23.60
CA PRO A 747 -20.05 9.65 22.61
C PRO A 747 -18.77 10.35 23.10
N LYS A 748 -17.64 9.65 23.04
CA LYS A 748 -16.32 10.11 23.44
C LYS A 748 -15.29 9.36 22.61
N LEU A 749 -14.63 10.08 21.71
CA LEU A 749 -13.61 9.54 20.81
C LEU A 749 -12.28 10.25 21.04
N ASN A 750 -11.38 9.56 21.72
CA ASN A 750 -10.01 10.01 21.96
C ASN A 750 -9.07 9.35 20.95
N THR A 751 -8.09 10.12 20.51
CA THR A 751 -7.06 9.71 19.55
C THR A 751 -5.73 10.29 20.01
N VAL A 752 -4.67 9.51 19.84
CA VAL A 752 -3.29 9.97 19.88
C VAL A 752 -2.57 9.35 18.69
N SER A 753 -1.62 10.09 18.13
CA SER A 753 -0.88 9.67 16.95
C SER A 753 0.61 9.93 17.08
N THR A 754 1.38 9.22 16.26
CA THR A 754 2.82 9.40 16.19
C THR A 754 3.34 9.00 14.83
N VAL A 755 4.46 9.63 14.45
CA VAL A 755 5.27 9.21 13.31
C VAL A 755 6.49 8.48 13.84
N PHE A 756 6.92 7.44 13.14
CA PHE A 756 8.13 6.70 13.42
C PHE A 756 8.96 6.50 12.14
N GLU A 757 10.23 6.14 12.34
CA GLU A 757 11.18 5.84 11.28
C GLU A 757 11.52 4.34 11.31
N ALA A 758 11.36 3.65 10.18
CA ALA A 758 11.80 2.28 10.00
C ALA A 758 13.01 2.24 9.06
N GLU A 759 14.03 1.49 9.45
CA GLU A 759 15.16 1.20 8.58
C GLU A 759 14.76 0.17 7.52
N LEU A 760 15.15 0.44 6.28
CA LEU A 760 14.96 -0.43 5.13
C LEU A 760 16.23 -1.27 4.93
N ASP A 761 16.35 -2.33 5.72
CA ASP A 761 17.34 -3.38 5.51
C ASP A 761 17.09 -4.12 4.20
N ASN A 762 15.88 -4.10 3.66
CA ASN A 762 15.54 -4.68 2.37
C ASN A 762 15.91 -3.74 1.20
N PHE A 763 17.06 -3.98 0.58
CA PHE A 763 17.55 -3.18 -0.55
C PHE A 763 16.62 -3.20 -1.74
N LEU A 764 15.87 -4.28 -1.94
CA LEU A 764 15.01 -4.40 -3.11
C LEU A 764 13.85 -3.44 -2.95
N LEU A 765 13.18 -3.42 -1.79
CA LEU A 765 12.15 -2.42 -1.49
C LEU A 765 12.69 -0.99 -1.55
N ALA A 766 13.86 -0.75 -0.98
CA ALA A 766 14.54 0.55 -1.10
C ALA A 766 14.80 0.95 -2.57
N LEU A 767 15.24 0.02 -3.41
CA LEU A 767 15.45 0.24 -4.84
C LEU A 767 14.14 0.49 -5.57
N LEU A 768 13.09 -0.30 -5.32
CA LEU A 768 11.77 -0.10 -5.92
C LEU A 768 11.21 1.28 -5.57
N ALA A 769 11.41 1.74 -4.32
CA ALA A 769 11.05 3.08 -3.88
C ALA A 769 11.86 4.16 -4.61
N GLN A 770 13.18 3.98 -4.74
CA GLN A 770 14.06 4.92 -5.45
C GLN A 770 13.78 4.98 -6.96
N LEU A 771 13.22 3.92 -7.53
CA LEU A 771 12.76 3.87 -8.91
C LEU A 771 11.32 4.40 -9.10
N ASN A 772 10.64 4.80 -8.01
CA ASN A 772 9.22 5.15 -7.96
C ASN A 772 8.27 4.04 -8.44
N ILE A 773 8.72 2.77 -8.41
CA ILE A 773 7.83 1.62 -8.66
C ILE A 773 6.85 1.50 -7.49
N ILE A 774 7.34 1.61 -6.26
CA ILE A 774 6.49 1.88 -5.09
C ILE A 774 6.64 3.36 -4.74
N ASN A 775 5.54 4.01 -4.37
CA ASN A 775 5.56 5.43 -4.01
C ASN A 775 6.03 5.66 -2.55
N THR A 776 6.54 4.63 -1.88
CA THR A 776 7.08 4.74 -0.52
C THR A 776 8.25 5.71 -0.52
N ARG A 777 8.18 6.69 0.37
CA ARG A 777 9.23 7.70 0.48
C ARG A 777 10.39 7.19 1.31
N THR A 778 11.60 7.39 0.79
CA THR A 778 12.84 6.97 1.47
C THR A 778 13.86 8.10 1.54
N TYR A 779 14.71 8.08 2.56
CA TYR A 779 15.80 9.04 2.75
C TYR A 779 16.97 8.41 3.50
N ILE A 780 18.16 9.02 3.39
CA ILE A 780 19.34 8.53 4.09
C ILE A 780 19.51 9.27 5.41
N LYS A 781 19.72 8.53 6.49
CA LYS A 781 19.97 9.06 7.83
C LYS A 781 21.38 8.72 8.31
N ASP A 782 22.09 9.70 8.86
CA ASP A 782 23.34 9.48 9.58
C ASP A 782 23.01 9.07 11.02
N LEU A 783 23.37 7.83 11.39
CA LEU A 783 23.01 7.21 12.66
C LEU A 783 23.79 7.80 13.85
N ASP A 784 25.00 8.33 13.63
CA ASP A 784 25.83 8.94 14.68
C ASP A 784 25.28 10.30 15.13
N THR A 785 24.84 11.09 14.15
CA THR A 785 24.40 12.48 14.37
C THR A 785 22.88 12.60 14.47
N GLY A 786 22.13 11.59 13.99
CA GLY A 786 20.68 11.63 13.83
C GLY A 786 20.20 12.54 12.71
N LEU A 787 21.12 13.13 11.93
CA LEU A 787 20.78 14.03 10.84
C LEU A 787 20.23 13.26 9.65
N ARG A 788 19.06 13.67 9.18
CA ARG A 788 18.40 13.10 8.01
C ARG A 788 18.78 13.92 6.79
N ASN A 789 19.16 13.24 5.70
CA ASN A 789 19.72 13.82 4.49
C ASN A 789 20.87 14.80 4.79
N THR A 790 21.92 14.32 5.47
CA THR A 790 23.18 15.05 5.51
C THR A 790 23.61 15.32 4.07
N HIS A 791 23.64 16.60 3.69
CA HIS A 791 24.27 17.10 2.46
C HIS A 791 25.42 16.16 2.05
N ASP A 792 25.24 15.47 0.91
CA ASP A 792 26.19 14.56 0.22
C ASP A 792 25.93 13.03 0.22
N SER A 793 24.90 12.46 0.87
CA SER A 793 24.74 10.98 0.87
C SER A 793 24.04 10.37 -0.36
N ILE A 794 23.19 11.11 -1.08
CA ILE A 794 22.79 10.75 -2.47
C ILE A 794 23.79 11.33 -3.49
N ALA A 795 24.73 12.18 -3.07
CA ALA A 795 25.76 12.79 -3.92
C ALA A 795 26.93 11.85 -4.23
N SER A 796 26.61 10.59 -4.45
CA SER A 796 27.41 9.78 -5.32
C SER A 796 26.43 9.15 -6.33
N LEU A 797 25.97 9.95 -7.29
CA LEU A 797 25.73 9.47 -8.67
C LEU A 797 26.83 8.50 -9.12
N GLN A 798 28.03 8.64 -8.56
CA GLN A 798 29.15 7.72 -8.68
C GLN A 798 28.92 6.35 -8.00
N THR A 799 28.19 6.24 -6.90
CA THR A 799 27.85 5.01 -6.17
C THR A 799 26.72 4.28 -6.85
N LEU A 800 25.58 4.95 -7.07
CA LEU A 800 24.49 4.42 -7.88
C LEU A 800 25.00 4.08 -9.29
N GLY A 801 25.84 4.94 -9.87
CA GLY A 801 26.52 4.68 -11.13
C GLY A 801 27.52 3.53 -11.08
N SER A 802 28.19 3.28 -9.94
CA SER A 802 29.10 2.14 -9.78
C SER A 802 28.33 0.83 -9.60
N ALA A 803 27.28 0.83 -8.79
CA ALA A 803 26.38 -0.30 -8.61
C ALA A 803 25.69 -0.65 -9.94
N ALA A 804 25.15 0.35 -10.65
CA ALA A 804 24.55 0.17 -11.97
C ALA A 804 25.58 -0.27 -13.04
N ALA A 805 26.80 0.26 -13.03
CA ALA A 805 27.85 -0.18 -13.95
C ALA A 805 28.30 -1.62 -13.67
N ASN A 806 28.38 -2.02 -12.39
CA ASN A 806 28.71 -3.38 -11.99
C ASN A 806 27.57 -4.36 -12.36
N ALA A 807 26.32 -3.95 -12.12
CA ALA A 807 25.13 -4.67 -12.54
C ALA A 807 25.12 -4.87 -14.07
N LEU A 808 25.30 -3.79 -14.86
CA LEU A 808 25.38 -3.88 -16.33
C LEU A 808 26.53 -4.77 -16.81
N THR A 809 27.68 -4.73 -16.13
CA THR A 809 28.82 -5.61 -16.44
C THR A 809 28.49 -7.07 -16.16
N THR A 810 27.81 -7.35 -15.05
CA THR A 810 27.32 -8.68 -14.67
C THR A 810 26.31 -9.20 -15.68
N TYR A 811 25.31 -8.38 -16.03
CA TYR A 811 24.30 -8.70 -17.04
C TYR A 811 24.93 -9.07 -18.39
N LEU A 812 25.80 -8.22 -18.94
CA LEU A 812 26.45 -8.44 -20.23
C LEU A 812 27.39 -9.65 -20.23
N ARG A 813 27.99 -9.98 -19.08
CA ARG A 813 28.80 -11.19 -18.92
C ARG A 813 27.92 -12.43 -19.00
N LEU A 814 26.86 -12.51 -18.19
CA LEU A 814 25.99 -13.68 -18.12
C LEU A 814 25.23 -13.91 -19.44
N LEU A 815 24.77 -12.84 -20.09
CA LEU A 815 24.14 -12.93 -21.42
C LEU A 815 25.08 -13.51 -22.48
N ASN A 816 26.38 -13.22 -22.43
CA ASN A 816 27.37 -13.77 -23.36
C ASN A 816 27.75 -15.23 -23.07
N GLU A 817 27.57 -15.69 -21.82
CA GLU A 817 27.81 -17.08 -21.44
C GLU A 817 26.71 -18.01 -22.01
N GLY A 818 25.48 -17.51 -22.17
CA GLY A 818 24.38 -18.19 -22.86
C GLY A 818 23.91 -19.50 -22.20
N THR A 819 24.22 -19.67 -20.91
CA THR A 819 23.91 -20.86 -20.12
C THR A 819 22.72 -20.69 -19.18
N LEU A 820 22.32 -19.44 -18.92
CA LEU A 820 21.21 -19.05 -18.05
C LEU A 820 20.09 -18.43 -18.87
N ASP A 821 18.86 -18.53 -18.39
CA ASP A 821 17.71 -17.86 -18.99
C ASP A 821 17.68 -16.35 -18.66
N GLN A 822 16.73 -15.60 -19.25
CA GLN A 822 16.65 -14.15 -19.05
C GLN A 822 16.33 -13.73 -17.61
N GLN A 823 15.51 -14.51 -16.89
CA GLN A 823 15.11 -14.18 -15.53
C GLN A 823 16.29 -14.42 -14.57
N GLU A 824 16.99 -15.54 -14.72
CA GLU A 824 18.19 -15.86 -13.94
C GLU A 824 19.29 -14.81 -14.11
N ILE A 825 19.51 -14.32 -15.34
CA ILE A 825 20.47 -13.25 -15.62
C ILE A 825 20.09 -11.97 -14.87
N LEU A 826 18.80 -11.63 -14.83
CA LEU A 826 18.31 -10.40 -14.23
C LEU A 826 18.38 -10.44 -12.69
N VAL A 827 18.04 -11.58 -12.08
CA VAL A 827 18.24 -11.83 -10.65
C VAL A 827 19.71 -11.68 -10.25
N GLN A 828 20.63 -12.35 -10.95
CA GLN A 828 22.07 -12.28 -10.64
C GLN A 828 22.64 -10.86 -10.84
N THR A 829 22.05 -10.09 -11.75
CA THR A 829 22.39 -8.69 -11.99
C THR A 829 21.96 -7.80 -10.82
N LEU A 830 20.75 -8.02 -10.29
CA LEU A 830 20.24 -7.31 -9.12
C LEU A 830 21.07 -7.59 -7.85
N ILE A 831 21.52 -8.83 -7.64
CA ILE A 831 22.44 -9.16 -6.54
C ILE A 831 23.73 -8.36 -6.64
N GLY A 832 24.34 -8.29 -7.84
CA GLY A 832 25.57 -7.52 -8.04
C GLY A 832 25.39 -6.01 -7.82
N PHE A 833 24.19 -5.49 -8.09
CA PHE A 833 23.81 -4.13 -7.71
C PHE A 833 23.77 -3.99 -6.19
N ALA A 834 23.02 -4.85 -5.50
CA ALA A 834 22.83 -4.84 -4.05
C ALA A 834 24.15 -4.92 -3.28
N ASP A 835 25.03 -5.86 -3.63
CA ASP A 835 26.35 -6.02 -3.02
C ASP A 835 27.18 -4.72 -3.09
N THR A 836 27.08 -4.00 -4.21
CA THR A 836 27.80 -2.73 -4.41
C THR A 836 27.11 -1.58 -3.68
N TYR A 837 25.78 -1.60 -3.62
CA TYR A 837 24.96 -0.60 -2.95
C TYR A 837 25.18 -0.61 -1.43
N TYR A 838 25.11 -1.78 -0.78
CA TYR A 838 25.38 -1.92 0.66
C TYR A 838 26.81 -1.67 1.07
N GLN A 839 27.79 -1.87 0.18
CA GLN A 839 29.16 -1.46 0.47
C GLN A 839 29.32 0.05 0.62
N VAL A 840 28.32 0.84 0.19
CA VAL A 840 28.35 2.30 0.26
C VAL A 840 27.34 2.89 1.25
N VAL A 841 26.27 2.17 1.60
CA VAL A 841 25.56 2.38 2.87
C VAL A 841 26.52 1.93 3.98
N SER A 842 27.47 2.82 4.35
CA SER A 842 28.51 2.55 5.35
C SER A 842 27.90 2.30 6.73
N ASP A 843 28.63 1.67 7.66
CA ASP A 843 28.21 1.35 9.04
C ASP A 843 27.37 2.40 9.79
N ASN A 844 27.45 3.69 9.44
CA ASN A 844 26.76 4.81 10.11
C ASN A 844 25.71 5.52 9.24
N LEU A 845 25.35 5.01 8.06
CA LEU A 845 24.28 5.53 7.21
C LEU A 845 23.19 4.47 7.05
N ALA A 846 21.92 4.85 7.18
CA ALA A 846 20.77 3.96 7.00
C ALA A 846 19.80 4.52 5.97
N ASN A 847 19.14 3.64 5.20
CA ASN A 847 18.00 4.03 4.36
C ASN A 847 16.72 3.90 5.19
N ILE A 848 15.96 4.98 5.30
CA ILE A 848 14.82 5.09 6.21
C ILE A 848 13.54 5.38 5.43
N ALA A 849 12.45 4.71 5.82
CA ALA A 849 11.10 5.12 5.50
C ALA A 849 10.39 5.63 6.77
N SER A 850 9.50 6.61 6.62
CA SER A 850 8.67 7.13 7.72
C SER A 850 7.24 6.62 7.58
N SER A 851 6.66 6.20 8.69
CA SER A 851 5.24 5.83 8.75
C SER A 851 4.61 6.29 10.06
N GLU A 852 3.34 5.99 10.26
CA GLU A 852 2.56 6.53 11.37
C GLU A 852 1.73 5.45 12.05
N MET A 853 1.47 5.68 13.34
CA MET A 853 0.65 4.81 14.18
C MET A 853 -0.32 5.68 14.97
N HIS A 854 -1.55 5.21 15.11
CA HIS A 854 -2.63 5.92 15.79
C HIS A 854 -3.32 5.00 16.78
N TYR A 855 -3.74 5.53 17.92
CA TYR A 855 -4.45 4.78 18.96
C TYR A 855 -5.72 5.51 19.36
N PHE A 856 -6.83 4.77 19.41
CA PHE A 856 -8.15 5.27 19.77
C PHE A 856 -8.69 4.51 20.97
N GLU A 857 -9.52 5.21 21.75
CA GLU A 857 -10.32 4.58 22.80
C GLU A 857 -11.81 4.88 22.62
N PHE A 858 -12.60 3.81 22.66
CA PHE A 858 -14.04 3.86 22.82
C PHE A 858 -14.42 3.39 24.22
N TYR A 859 -15.30 4.15 24.88
CA TYR A 859 -15.68 3.92 26.27
C TYR A 859 -17.11 3.40 26.35
N GLN A 860 -17.39 2.46 27.25
CA GLN A 860 -18.75 2.04 27.56
C GLN A 860 -19.57 3.21 28.16
N LYS A 861 -20.84 3.36 27.76
CA LYS A 861 -21.70 4.50 28.18
C LYS A 861 -22.01 4.56 29.68
N ASP A 862 -22.11 3.40 30.34
CA ASP A 862 -22.46 3.26 31.75
C ASP A 862 -21.62 2.16 32.44
N GLY A 863 -20.33 2.08 32.11
CA GLY A 863 -19.40 1.11 32.71
C GLY A 863 -17.93 1.48 32.49
N ASP A 864 -17.04 0.57 32.86
CA ASP A 864 -15.59 0.83 32.89
C ASP A 864 -14.83 0.14 31.74
N ARG A 865 -15.54 -0.54 30.83
CA ARG A 865 -14.92 -1.26 29.69
C ARG A 865 -14.46 -0.29 28.61
N ILE A 866 -13.26 -0.52 28.09
CA ILE A 866 -12.61 0.28 27.04
C ILE A 866 -12.29 -0.64 25.87
N LYS A 867 -12.66 -0.24 24.65
CA LYS A 867 -12.12 -0.84 23.42
C LYS A 867 -10.97 0.03 22.93
N GLY A 868 -9.77 -0.52 22.94
CA GLY A 868 -8.58 0.08 22.33
C GLY A 868 -8.53 -0.29 20.84
N LEU A 869 -8.27 0.68 19.97
CA LEU A 869 -8.10 0.47 18.54
C LEU A 869 -6.74 1.02 18.12
N ILE A 870 -5.88 0.20 17.53
CA ILE A 870 -4.60 0.62 16.97
C ILE A 870 -4.70 0.60 15.45
N LEU A 871 -4.36 1.70 14.80
CA LEU A 871 -4.13 1.73 13.37
C LEU A 871 -2.66 1.43 13.12
N MET A 872 -2.40 0.25 12.56
CA MET A 872 -1.09 -0.32 12.35
C MET A 872 -0.74 -0.30 10.86
N PRO A 873 0.40 0.28 10.45
CA PRO A 873 0.85 0.14 9.07
C PRO A 873 1.27 -1.31 8.79
N GLY A 874 1.07 -1.73 7.55
CA GLY A 874 1.45 -3.05 7.06
C GLY A 874 0.84 -4.27 7.75
N GLU A 875 1.53 -5.39 7.62
CA GLU A 875 1.07 -6.72 8.03
C GLU A 875 1.79 -7.17 9.29
N ILE A 876 1.27 -6.75 10.44
CA ILE A 876 1.81 -7.18 11.72
C ILE A 876 1.44 -8.62 12.04
N PHE A 877 2.42 -9.38 12.52
CA PHE A 877 2.23 -10.72 13.03
C PHE A 877 1.39 -10.69 14.32
N PRO A 878 0.34 -11.53 14.46
CA PRO A 878 -0.46 -11.58 15.69
C PRO A 878 0.40 -11.88 16.93
N GLU A 879 1.52 -12.58 16.77
CA GLU A 879 2.41 -12.94 17.86
C GLU A 879 3.12 -11.74 18.48
N LEU A 880 3.32 -10.65 17.71
CA LEU A 880 3.86 -9.39 18.21
C LEU A 880 2.82 -8.57 19.01
N VAL A 881 1.54 -8.88 18.81
CA VAL A 881 0.43 -8.18 19.44
C VAL A 881 -0.03 -8.95 20.67
N TYR A 882 -0.45 -10.19 20.48
CA TYR A 882 -1.20 -11.01 21.44
C TYR A 882 -0.40 -12.17 22.03
N GLY A 883 0.83 -12.41 21.54
CA GLY A 883 1.72 -13.46 22.02
C GLY A 883 1.59 -14.79 21.27
N GLY A 884 2.21 -15.84 21.83
CA GLY A 884 2.30 -17.15 21.18
C GLY A 884 3.56 -17.37 20.34
N MET A 885 4.59 -16.52 20.52
CA MET A 885 5.91 -16.62 19.87
C MET A 885 6.53 -18.03 19.99
N LEU A 886 7.40 -18.40 19.03
CA LEU A 886 8.12 -19.68 19.08
C LEU A 886 8.96 -19.82 20.37
N GLU A 887 8.74 -20.92 21.08
CA GLU A 887 9.55 -21.31 22.23
C GLU A 887 10.58 -22.37 21.80
N GLY A 888 11.87 -22.08 22.02
CA GLY A 888 12.94 -23.03 21.68
C GLY A 888 12.98 -24.26 22.59
N GLY A 889 13.65 -25.31 22.11
CA GLY A 889 13.92 -26.51 22.89
C GLY A 889 12.90 -27.64 22.69
N THR A 890 12.07 -27.54 21.65
CA THR A 890 11.19 -28.63 21.20
C THR A 890 11.97 -29.69 20.41
N GLY A 891 13.08 -29.30 19.77
CA GLY A 891 13.84 -30.15 18.85
C GLY A 891 13.15 -30.38 17.51
N ASP A 892 12.03 -29.68 17.26
CA ASP A 892 11.31 -29.69 16.00
C ASP A 892 11.84 -28.56 15.12
N TYR A 893 12.39 -28.95 13.96
CA TYR A 893 12.93 -28.02 12.97
C TYR A 893 11.93 -26.95 12.54
N TYR A 894 10.61 -27.22 12.58
CA TYR A 894 9.57 -26.28 12.16
C TYR A 894 9.06 -25.36 13.28
N LYS A 895 9.27 -25.72 14.54
CA LYS A 895 8.67 -25.06 15.71
C LYS A 895 9.68 -24.47 16.68
N ASP A 896 10.96 -24.77 16.51
CA ASP A 896 12.02 -24.04 17.21
C ASP A 896 12.30 -22.70 16.48
N PRO A 897 12.67 -21.64 17.22
CA PRO A 897 13.05 -20.35 16.64
C PRO A 897 14.19 -20.46 15.62
N HIS A 898 14.07 -19.75 14.50
CA HIS A 898 15.09 -19.68 13.45
C HIS A 898 16.17 -18.64 13.71
N ASN A 899 15.85 -17.67 14.56
CA ASN A 899 16.76 -16.67 15.08
C ASN A 899 16.70 -16.68 16.62
N PRO A 900 17.17 -17.76 17.27
CA PRO A 900 17.05 -17.93 18.73
C PRO A 900 17.87 -16.93 19.54
N ASP A 901 18.81 -16.23 18.89
CA ASP A 901 19.66 -15.21 19.50
C ASP A 901 19.06 -13.79 19.34
N ALA A 902 17.87 -13.64 18.76
CA ALA A 902 17.17 -12.37 18.67
C ALA A 902 16.94 -11.76 20.07
N GLU A 903 17.08 -10.44 20.17
CA GLU A 903 16.77 -9.74 21.41
C GLU A 903 15.28 -9.91 21.76
N PRO A 904 14.92 -10.09 23.04
CA PRO A 904 13.51 -10.17 23.43
C PRO A 904 12.74 -8.91 23.03
N ILE A 905 11.49 -9.10 22.63
CA ILE A 905 10.55 -8.03 22.27
C ILE A 905 9.36 -8.07 23.23
N ASP A 906 8.93 -6.90 23.69
CA ASP A 906 7.69 -6.76 24.46
C ASP A 906 6.49 -6.78 23.51
N LEU A 907 5.43 -7.50 23.88
CA LEU A 907 4.19 -7.56 23.11
C LEU A 907 3.37 -6.29 23.27
N LEU A 908 2.54 -5.94 22.29
CA LEU A 908 1.67 -4.76 22.42
C LEU A 908 0.70 -4.88 23.61
N VAL A 909 0.17 -6.08 23.87
CA VAL A 909 -0.68 -6.31 25.05
C VAL A 909 0.08 -6.11 26.35
N ASP A 910 1.32 -6.59 26.46
CA ASP A 910 2.15 -6.42 27.66
C ASP A 910 2.49 -4.93 27.90
N ILE A 911 2.78 -4.21 26.81
CA ILE A 911 3.04 -2.77 26.85
C ILE A 911 1.79 -2.03 27.34
N ALA A 912 0.60 -2.39 26.86
CA ALA A 912 -0.64 -1.79 27.29
C ALA A 912 -0.98 -2.12 28.76
N GLU A 913 -0.81 -3.36 29.18
CA GLU A 913 -1.00 -3.78 30.57
C GLU A 913 -0.07 -3.02 31.53
N ALA A 914 1.17 -2.75 31.12
CA ALA A 914 2.12 -1.95 31.89
C ALA A 914 1.63 -0.50 32.12
N THR A 915 0.69 -0.01 31.29
CA THR A 915 0.02 1.28 31.49
C THR A 915 -1.25 1.21 32.33
N GLY A 916 -1.67 0.01 32.76
CA GLY A 916 -2.90 -0.21 33.51
C GLY A 916 -4.14 -0.42 32.64
N ARG A 917 -3.98 -0.67 31.33
CA ARG A 917 -5.06 -1.08 30.44
C ARG A 917 -5.18 -2.60 30.45
N ASP A 918 -6.33 -3.08 30.89
CA ASP A 918 -6.71 -4.50 30.83
C ASP A 918 -7.70 -4.66 29.67
N PHE A 919 -7.34 -5.46 28.68
CA PHE A 919 -8.15 -5.71 27.48
C PHE A 919 -8.91 -7.03 27.51
N GLY A 920 -9.09 -7.60 28.71
CA GLY A 920 -9.91 -8.77 28.93
C GLY A 920 -9.28 -10.08 28.48
N ASP A 921 -10.05 -11.16 28.61
CA ASP A 921 -9.63 -12.50 28.22
C ASP A 921 -9.34 -12.54 26.71
N ASN A 922 -8.25 -13.22 26.33
CA ASN A 922 -7.74 -13.26 24.97
C ASN A 922 -7.52 -11.89 24.33
N TYR A 923 -7.45 -10.80 25.11
CA TYR A 923 -7.20 -9.44 24.61
C TYR A 923 -8.25 -8.93 23.60
N GLU A 924 -9.50 -9.42 23.66
CA GLU A 924 -10.58 -9.07 22.71
C GLU A 924 -10.94 -7.57 22.65
N ASP A 925 -10.50 -6.80 23.65
CA ASP A 925 -10.70 -5.35 23.71
C ASP A 925 -9.57 -4.53 23.07
N LEU A 926 -8.45 -5.16 22.67
CA LEU A 926 -7.41 -4.55 21.86
C LEU A 926 -7.57 -4.95 20.40
N ILE A 927 -8.00 -4.02 19.56
CA ILE A 927 -8.25 -4.26 18.14
C ILE A 927 -7.13 -3.63 17.34
N VAL A 928 -6.47 -4.43 16.49
CA VAL A 928 -5.51 -3.93 15.51
C VAL A 928 -6.25 -3.79 14.17
N LEU A 929 -6.24 -2.60 13.57
CA LEU A 929 -6.56 -2.44 12.16
C LEU A 929 -5.24 -2.36 11.40
N GLY A 930 -4.90 -3.44 10.68
CA GLY A 930 -3.71 -3.49 9.84
C GLY A 930 -3.85 -2.63 8.58
N GLN A 931 -2.78 -2.54 7.79
CA GLN A 931 -2.79 -1.84 6.51
C GLN A 931 -3.22 -0.36 6.59
N ALA A 932 -2.97 0.26 7.74
CA ALA A 932 -3.49 1.58 8.02
C ALA A 932 -2.52 2.68 7.59
N ASN A 933 -2.97 3.54 6.68
CA ASN A 933 -2.24 4.69 6.13
C ASN A 933 -0.91 4.38 5.43
N ASP A 934 -0.47 3.12 5.42
CA ASP A 934 0.73 2.64 4.76
C ASP A 934 0.75 1.11 4.68
N MET A 935 1.08 0.56 3.51
CA MET A 935 1.29 -0.87 3.32
C MET A 935 2.58 -1.35 3.98
N MET A 936 3.65 -0.53 4.05
CA MET A 936 5.01 -0.79 4.58
C MET A 936 5.70 -2.15 4.28
N GLY A 937 5.02 -3.26 4.53
CA GLY A 937 5.44 -4.64 4.36
C GLY A 937 4.98 -5.49 5.54
N TYR A 938 5.53 -6.70 5.62
CA TYR A 938 5.38 -7.54 6.80
C TYR A 938 6.20 -7.01 7.98
N ILE A 939 5.61 -7.07 9.19
CA ILE A 939 6.32 -6.83 10.45
C ILE A 939 6.49 -8.19 11.13
N VAL A 940 7.60 -8.85 10.81
CA VAL A 940 7.88 -10.24 11.14
C VAL A 940 8.45 -10.37 12.55
N THR A 941 8.16 -11.48 13.22
CA THR A 941 8.69 -11.82 14.53
C THR A 941 10.23 -11.98 14.51
N PRO A 942 11.00 -11.24 15.36
CA PRO A 942 12.46 -11.27 15.30
C PRO A 942 13.08 -12.65 15.52
N ASN A 943 12.48 -13.48 16.39
CA ASN A 943 12.99 -14.82 16.74
C ASN A 943 12.76 -15.88 15.65
N ASP A 944 11.95 -15.58 14.64
CA ASP A 944 11.63 -16.48 13.52
C ASP A 944 12.10 -15.94 12.17
N TRP A 945 12.76 -14.78 12.16
CA TRP A 945 13.30 -14.14 10.96
C TRP A 945 14.34 -15.01 10.25
N LEU A 946 14.11 -15.30 8.96
CA LEU A 946 15.05 -16.12 8.17
C LEU A 946 15.08 -15.72 6.69
N LEU A 947 16.26 -15.31 6.21
CA LEU A 947 16.50 -14.97 4.79
C LEU A 947 17.18 -16.08 4.02
N HIS A 948 16.95 -16.11 2.71
CA HIS A 948 17.67 -17.01 1.81
C HIS A 948 19.18 -16.70 1.81
N PRO A 949 20.06 -17.69 2.06
CA PRO A 949 21.49 -17.44 2.34
C PRO A 949 22.27 -16.90 1.15
N THR A 950 21.77 -17.08 -0.08
CA THR A 950 22.43 -16.60 -1.31
C THR A 950 21.56 -15.66 -2.15
N LEU A 951 20.29 -15.47 -1.79
CA LEU A 951 19.31 -14.66 -2.54
C LEU A 951 18.42 -13.87 -1.56
N PRO A 952 19.01 -13.16 -0.58
CA PRO A 952 18.24 -12.46 0.44
C PRO A 952 17.29 -11.46 -0.23
N TYR A 953 16.07 -11.36 0.29
CA TYR A 953 14.98 -10.51 -0.20
C TYR A 953 14.49 -10.75 -1.63
N ILE A 954 15.13 -11.64 -2.41
CA ILE A 954 14.73 -11.96 -3.79
C ILE A 954 13.94 -13.27 -3.82
N SER A 955 14.38 -14.27 -3.06
CA SER A 955 13.74 -15.59 -3.05
C SER A 955 13.39 -15.99 -1.63
N GLN A 956 12.20 -16.56 -1.46
CA GLN A 956 11.77 -17.14 -0.20
C GLN A 956 12.69 -18.31 0.21
N TYR A 957 13.02 -18.42 1.50
CA TYR A 957 13.80 -19.56 1.98
C TYR A 957 12.91 -20.78 2.20
N PRO A 958 13.13 -21.92 1.50
CA PRO A 958 12.37 -23.13 1.76
C PRO A 958 12.83 -23.79 3.06
N GLN A 959 11.94 -23.78 4.04
CA GLN A 959 12.11 -24.53 5.27
C GLN A 959 11.46 -25.91 5.11
N GLY A 960 12.27 -26.90 4.78
CA GLY A 960 11.78 -28.27 4.59
C GLY A 960 10.90 -28.40 3.34
N SER A 961 9.87 -29.26 3.40
CA SER A 961 9.07 -29.63 2.21
C SER A 961 7.80 -28.81 2.00
N TRP A 962 7.41 -27.95 2.94
CA TRP A 962 6.11 -27.24 2.85
C TRP A 962 6.08 -25.83 3.46
N ARG A 963 7.06 -25.42 4.27
CA ARG A 963 7.10 -24.06 4.85
C ARG A 963 8.11 -23.21 4.08
N HIS A 964 7.76 -21.96 3.82
CA HIS A 964 8.62 -20.99 3.13
C HIS A 964 8.61 -19.68 3.93
N HIS A 965 9.77 -19.03 4.01
CA HIS A 965 9.93 -17.69 4.59
C HIS A 965 9.80 -16.65 3.47
N TYR A 966 8.56 -16.27 3.16
CA TYR A 966 8.20 -15.33 2.09
C TYR A 966 8.11 -13.90 2.63
N GLU A 967 7.59 -13.75 3.82
CA GLU A 967 7.22 -12.52 4.50
C GLU A 967 8.45 -11.60 4.64
N GLU A 968 9.61 -12.19 4.94
CA GLU A 968 10.90 -11.50 5.00
C GLU A 968 11.28 -10.84 3.66
N THR A 969 10.82 -11.36 2.51
CA THR A 969 11.10 -10.76 1.18
C THR A 969 10.32 -9.48 0.92
N ASN A 970 9.19 -9.29 1.60
CA ASN A 970 8.33 -8.12 1.55
C ASN A 970 8.29 -7.38 2.89
N SER A 971 9.35 -7.48 3.69
CA SER A 971 9.49 -6.75 4.95
C SER A 971 10.57 -5.67 4.83
N ALA A 972 10.42 -4.58 5.57
CA ALA A 972 11.43 -3.51 5.68
C ALA A 972 12.74 -4.04 6.28
N GLY A 973 12.66 -4.94 7.26
CA GLY A 973 13.82 -5.47 7.97
C GLY A 973 13.47 -6.05 9.35
N PRO A 974 14.35 -6.87 9.95
CA PRO A 974 14.12 -7.52 11.25
C PRO A 974 13.89 -6.52 12.39
N ASP A 975 14.46 -5.32 12.31
CA ASP A 975 14.37 -4.33 13.40
C ASP A 975 13.03 -3.59 13.44
N THR A 976 12.22 -3.73 12.39
CA THR A 976 10.90 -3.07 12.28
C THR A 976 9.98 -3.42 13.45
N ALA A 977 10.01 -4.68 13.92
CA ALA A 977 9.18 -5.10 15.05
C ALA A 977 9.52 -4.34 16.34
N TYR A 978 10.81 -4.11 16.64
CA TYR A 978 11.22 -3.36 17.83
C TYR A 978 10.82 -1.90 17.74
N VAL A 979 10.98 -1.29 16.56
CA VAL A 979 10.53 0.09 16.31
C VAL A 979 9.04 0.22 16.57
N ILE A 980 8.23 -0.73 16.11
CA ILE A 980 6.77 -0.75 16.34
C ILE A 980 6.44 -0.86 17.83
N ALA A 981 7.08 -1.76 18.57
CA ALA A 981 6.88 -1.91 20.01
C ALA A 981 7.27 -0.63 20.78
N ASP A 982 8.41 -0.04 20.46
CA ASP A 982 8.88 1.21 21.08
C ASP A 982 7.96 2.40 20.77
N THR A 983 7.53 2.50 19.52
CA THR A 983 6.58 3.52 19.05
C THR A 983 5.24 3.37 19.77
N PHE A 984 4.72 2.15 19.89
CA PHE A 984 3.48 1.90 20.61
C PHE A 984 3.61 2.25 22.09
N ARG A 985 4.74 1.92 22.74
CA ARG A 985 5.01 2.27 24.14
C ARG A 985 5.01 3.78 24.37
N GLU A 986 5.59 4.56 23.46
CA GLU A 986 5.52 6.02 23.51
C GLU A 986 4.09 6.53 23.28
N LEU A 987 3.39 5.96 22.31
CA LEU A 987 2.02 6.34 21.94
C LEU A 987 1.04 6.12 23.11
N ILE A 988 1.00 4.92 23.67
CA ILE A 988 0.13 4.59 24.81
C ILE A 988 0.59 5.25 26.11
N GLY A 989 1.88 5.58 26.22
CA GLY A 989 2.41 6.36 27.33
C GLY A 989 1.84 7.78 27.38
N ARG A 990 1.59 8.40 26.22
CA ARG A 990 0.88 9.69 26.09
C ARG A 990 -0.64 9.58 26.29
N ALA A 991 -1.18 8.36 26.18
CA ALA A 991 -2.56 8.07 26.48
C ALA A 991 -2.86 7.93 27.99
N ASN A 992 -1.84 7.93 28.84
CA ASN A 992 -1.95 7.98 30.31
C ASN A 992 -1.87 9.40 30.85
#